data_AF-A0A1W9J1U8-F1
#
_entry.id   AF-A0A1W9J1U8-F1
#
_cell.length_a   1.000
_cell.length_b   1.000
_cell.length_c   1.000
_cell.angle_alpha   90.00
_cell.angle_beta   90.00
_cell.angle_gamma   90.00
#
_symmetry.space_group_name_H-M   'P 1'
#
loop_
_entity.id
_entity.type
_entity.pdbx_description
1 polymer ?
#
loop_
_entity_poly.entity_id
_entity_poly.type
_entity_poly.pdbx_seq_one_letter_code
_entity_poly.pdbx_strand_id
1 'polypeptide(L)'
;FHLDAGRHLKFANSDFKSFGGQWHIVGRAGNDVTVTASEISAASRGSIHLHGGGNLSLADGSGRTSKINTANGGGDVSLTAVGDVVLPGPRGTVSDDGLTLPGVHVGIPGNLTVRAGGDIRGSGGSRDTRGPGFTLQGGTADLAAGRDIGSEETPMSIVVGGLVTNPDGSSSATKTDASIKAGRSLYFGVAEDYGLREIQTLTADSRLTLIARTGDIVIKPGRLTGSFAQARSIFPASFTAQADEGSVIFETGTTPLSFWPSGTGEIRIHAKQDIRGQGSVEQVVDFSSVLIFVGTPGDPGAQYVRVGRDAALADPVLARWFAQYGDLSFVNGAPLNPLPGGILPPAALQSKPTITVRSQTPAVIRLNGGDVDALMGTTFNTESELSTALNPNPPLPASAAPVRPVSLTTEAGDISRLQLDFLSYRFWKEVVLSAGRDIKGLFAKFLVPLLSGGNPAVRVHAARHIDMKTENGNAGMIFIGQGTGEIRAGGNIDLANSAGIEHKSRDGVRSERFQGGLLDIGAGGNIDMTESRITTFNGGSIFIHGADGIRIVDAAGRPIQGAVETNAVLIDQAGTKVLALPDQQGTPAPIQAYKTTLPVDQANPAQTLFTAQDVTNGRVELVWKPLFVEQTGQLFLVGGERVKQGEQIVFNQKVVLVDLNPARAADGSAILANGRPALVDGALQLHVDGQAIAIVSPVGGKVNVGGNAGNRAEQTGITTARGGNITLLSTGDVNVNKSRIGTFDTGNITIKSTAGTINAGSGSKDEKTIFLIDNGDGTNTVATVPGSGIFTWERDDPDFTTLPFPKFNTPQMDALFGRIAKRRFLGRDASELVAEFDRLTELRKVEFDRIFEEFIQAPFGPGSRPLQLGDISLIAARNIDVPEAGIRGRRINLEAGDALNLLGGSIIGKTTFSASSVSGSLGAFAGAAAGSVGGASVSAAGGAGGSSVGGLSGATSTVSATASSTSSTSSTASKAVEQVQQTTAESTGSSASNPGKQVASKDGSTEKKTQMARSAQMKRGVVIQVDVKPQAQPQPGS
;
A
#
# COMPACT_ATOMS: atom_id res chain seq x y z
N PHE A 1 54.30 -13.01 -25.01
CA PHE A 1 54.30 -14.48 -25.05
C PHE A 1 53.06 -14.97 -25.79
N HIS A 2 53.26 -15.67 -26.90
CA HIS A 2 52.20 -16.37 -27.62
C HIS A 2 52.41 -17.86 -27.45
N LEU A 3 51.45 -18.55 -26.83
CA LEU A 3 51.45 -19.99 -26.57
C LEU A 3 50.30 -20.58 -27.38
N ASP A 4 50.61 -21.37 -28.40
CA ASP A 4 49.60 -22.03 -29.24
C ASP A 4 49.74 -23.55 -29.08
N ALA A 5 48.73 -24.16 -28.46
CA ALA A 5 48.66 -25.59 -28.25
C ALA A 5 47.63 -26.20 -29.20
N GLY A 6 48.05 -27.14 -30.05
CA GLY A 6 47.15 -27.77 -31.02
C GLY A 6 45.92 -28.44 -30.38
N ARG A 7 46.04 -28.97 -29.16
CA ARG A 7 44.91 -29.56 -28.40
C ARG A 7 44.71 -28.93 -27.04
N HIS A 8 45.59 -29.17 -26.08
CA HIS A 8 45.41 -28.73 -24.69
C HIS A 8 46.56 -27.83 -24.26
N LEU A 9 46.24 -26.72 -23.62
CA LEU A 9 47.22 -25.86 -22.95
C LEU A 9 47.07 -26.04 -21.44
N LYS A 10 48.10 -26.59 -20.78
CA LYS A 10 48.06 -26.86 -19.34
C LYS A 10 49.18 -26.12 -18.61
N PHE A 11 48.80 -25.31 -17.63
CA PHE A 11 49.67 -24.77 -16.59
C PHE A 11 49.42 -25.60 -15.33
N ALA A 12 50.45 -26.26 -14.80
CA ALA A 12 50.30 -27.13 -13.64
C ALA A 12 51.45 -26.94 -12.66
N ASN A 13 51.12 -26.59 -11.42
CA ASN A 13 52.10 -26.31 -10.35
C ASN A 13 53.20 -25.34 -10.81
N SER A 14 52.80 -24.28 -11.53
CA SER A 14 53.72 -23.36 -12.20
C SER A 14 53.50 -21.92 -11.75
N ASP A 15 54.59 -21.17 -11.59
CA ASP A 15 54.55 -19.74 -11.29
C ASP A 15 55.05 -18.93 -12.50
N PHE A 16 54.12 -18.47 -13.33
CA PHE A 16 54.42 -17.74 -14.56
C PHE A 16 54.23 -16.23 -14.33
N LYS A 17 55.24 -15.59 -13.72
CA LYS A 17 55.23 -14.17 -13.37
C LYS A 17 56.17 -13.36 -14.25
N SER A 18 55.74 -12.16 -14.65
CA SER A 18 56.65 -11.17 -15.23
C SER A 18 57.15 -10.18 -14.16
N PHE A 19 58.46 -9.95 -14.09
CA PHE A 19 59.05 -8.92 -13.24
C PHE A 19 59.48 -7.72 -14.10
N GLY A 20 58.88 -6.55 -13.87
CA GLY A 20 59.39 -5.24 -14.31
C GLY A 20 59.06 -4.75 -15.73
N GLY A 21 58.58 -5.58 -16.66
CA GLY A 21 58.25 -5.17 -18.03
C GLY A 21 56.82 -5.53 -18.48
N GLN A 22 56.22 -4.74 -19.38
CA GLN A 22 54.87 -4.98 -19.92
C GLN A 22 54.83 -6.30 -20.73
N TRP A 23 54.18 -7.32 -20.19
CA TRP A 23 54.07 -8.63 -20.84
C TRP A 23 52.62 -8.88 -21.28
N HIS A 24 52.45 -9.19 -22.56
CA HIS A 24 51.20 -9.72 -23.08
C HIS A 24 51.30 -11.24 -23.20
N ILE A 25 50.45 -11.96 -22.49
CA ILE A 25 50.39 -13.43 -22.46
C ILE A 25 49.16 -13.83 -23.26
N VAL A 26 49.34 -14.49 -24.39
CA VAL A 26 48.26 -15.00 -25.23
C VAL A 26 48.39 -16.52 -25.29
N GLY A 27 47.48 -17.23 -24.66
CA GLY A 27 47.39 -18.70 -24.68
C GLY A 27 46.19 -19.16 -25.51
N ARG A 28 46.41 -20.07 -26.46
CA ARG A 28 45.36 -20.67 -27.30
C ARG A 28 45.46 -22.19 -27.26
N ALA A 29 44.32 -22.86 -27.17
CA ALA A 29 44.20 -24.30 -27.25
C ALA A 29 43.04 -24.69 -28.17
N GLY A 30 43.22 -25.71 -29.02
CA GLY A 30 42.15 -26.25 -29.87
C GLY A 30 40.99 -26.89 -29.07
N ASN A 31 41.31 -27.45 -27.90
CA ASN A 31 40.37 -27.99 -26.92
C ASN A 31 40.48 -27.16 -25.63
N ASP A 32 41.02 -27.74 -24.56
CA ASP A 32 40.91 -27.13 -23.23
C ASP A 32 42.14 -26.31 -22.83
N VAL A 33 41.88 -25.23 -22.09
CA VAL A 33 42.90 -24.53 -21.30
C VAL A 33 42.70 -24.90 -19.83
N THR A 34 43.73 -25.39 -19.16
CA THR A 34 43.66 -25.73 -17.74
C THR A 34 44.80 -25.06 -16.98
N VAL A 35 44.45 -24.33 -15.93
CA VAL A 35 45.38 -23.73 -14.98
C VAL A 35 45.14 -24.42 -13.64
N THR A 36 46.12 -25.20 -13.17
CA THR A 36 46.01 -26.08 -12.00
C THR A 36 47.11 -25.76 -10.99
N ALA A 37 46.74 -25.27 -9.81
CA ALA A 37 47.69 -24.89 -8.77
C ALA A 37 48.84 -24.00 -9.31
N SER A 38 48.49 -23.11 -10.23
CA SER A 38 49.44 -22.24 -10.94
C SER A 38 49.06 -20.78 -10.76
N GLU A 39 50.06 -19.90 -10.82
CA GLU A 39 49.88 -18.45 -10.91
C GLU A 39 50.33 -17.97 -12.30
N ILE A 40 49.52 -17.16 -12.96
CA ILE A 40 49.87 -16.47 -14.20
C ILE A 40 49.73 -14.98 -13.92
N SER A 41 50.85 -14.26 -13.95
CA SER A 41 50.87 -12.82 -13.72
C SER A 41 51.43 -12.03 -14.88
N ALA A 42 50.81 -10.87 -15.13
CA ALA A 42 51.33 -9.84 -16.01
C ALA A 42 51.67 -8.59 -15.18
N ALA A 43 52.83 -7.99 -15.43
CA ALA A 43 53.24 -6.74 -14.80
C ALA A 43 52.43 -5.56 -15.35
N SER A 44 52.70 -4.36 -14.82
CA SER A 44 52.01 -3.12 -15.16
C SER A 44 51.73 -2.97 -16.66
N ARG A 45 50.45 -2.74 -17.01
CA ARG A 45 49.94 -2.58 -18.39
C ARG A 45 50.01 -3.84 -19.28
N GLY A 46 50.51 -4.95 -18.76
CA GLY A 46 50.48 -6.24 -19.45
C GLY A 46 49.07 -6.81 -19.55
N SER A 47 48.84 -7.78 -20.44
CA SER A 47 47.51 -8.39 -20.58
C SER A 47 47.60 -9.91 -20.65
N ILE A 48 46.53 -10.59 -20.24
CA ILE A 48 46.43 -12.05 -20.25
C ILE A 48 45.20 -12.44 -21.06
N HIS A 49 45.39 -13.12 -22.19
CA HIS A 49 44.34 -13.60 -23.07
C HIS A 49 44.43 -15.12 -23.18
N LEU A 50 43.47 -15.85 -22.63
CA LEU A 50 43.39 -17.30 -22.72
C LEU A 50 42.16 -17.73 -23.52
N HIS A 51 42.36 -18.60 -24.51
CA HIS A 51 41.31 -19.09 -25.40
C HIS A 51 41.33 -20.62 -25.50
N GLY A 52 40.25 -21.28 -25.07
CA GLY A 52 40.03 -22.71 -25.27
C GLY A 52 38.93 -22.96 -26.31
N GLY A 53 39.18 -23.81 -27.31
CA GLY A 53 38.13 -24.31 -28.20
C GLY A 53 37.14 -25.27 -27.54
N GLY A 54 37.46 -25.78 -26.35
CA GLY A 54 36.61 -26.55 -25.44
C GLY A 54 36.34 -25.76 -24.16
N ASN A 55 36.76 -26.27 -23.01
CA ASN A 55 36.59 -25.63 -21.71
C ASN A 55 37.82 -24.82 -21.29
N LEU A 56 37.63 -23.85 -20.40
CA LEU A 56 38.72 -23.16 -19.70
C LEU A 56 38.52 -23.34 -18.19
N SER A 57 39.49 -23.93 -17.50
CA SER A 57 39.39 -24.18 -16.06
C SER A 57 40.56 -23.61 -15.28
N LEU A 58 40.26 -22.85 -14.22
CA LEU A 58 41.22 -22.40 -13.21
C LEU A 58 41.16 -23.25 -11.93
N ALA A 59 40.48 -24.39 -11.99
CA ALA A 59 40.35 -25.34 -10.90
C ALA A 59 40.76 -26.75 -11.36
N ASP A 60 41.35 -27.52 -10.46
CA ASP A 60 41.83 -28.88 -10.73
C ASP A 60 41.03 -29.98 -10.02
N GLY A 61 39.95 -29.60 -9.32
CA GLY A 61 39.13 -30.51 -8.51
C GLY A 61 39.80 -30.97 -7.20
N SER A 62 41.09 -30.68 -6.98
CA SER A 62 41.82 -31.03 -5.75
C SER A 62 41.57 -30.05 -4.60
N GLY A 63 40.89 -28.93 -4.89
CA GLY A 63 40.70 -27.81 -3.97
C GLY A 63 41.88 -26.82 -3.98
N ARG A 64 42.97 -27.11 -4.72
CA ARG A 64 44.02 -26.13 -4.97
C ARG A 64 43.54 -25.12 -6.00
N THR A 65 43.62 -23.85 -5.65
CA THR A 65 43.14 -22.77 -6.49
C THR A 65 44.26 -22.16 -7.32
N SER A 66 44.01 -21.95 -8.60
CA SER A 66 44.90 -21.20 -9.47
C SER A 66 44.63 -19.71 -9.40
N LYS A 67 45.61 -18.90 -9.83
CA LYS A 67 45.54 -17.45 -9.82
C LYS A 67 45.92 -16.89 -11.19
N ILE A 68 45.12 -15.95 -11.67
CA ILE A 68 45.45 -15.08 -12.79
C ILE A 68 45.43 -13.66 -12.25
N ASN A 69 46.54 -12.93 -12.35
CA ASN A 69 46.61 -11.56 -11.86
C ASN A 69 47.30 -10.58 -12.80
N THR A 70 46.82 -9.35 -12.82
CA THR A 70 47.58 -8.21 -13.32
C THR A 70 48.12 -7.40 -12.15
N ALA A 71 49.31 -6.82 -12.30
CA ALA A 71 49.90 -5.97 -11.26
C ALA A 71 49.07 -4.71 -11.01
N ASN A 72 49.31 -4.01 -9.89
CA ASN A 72 48.64 -2.75 -9.53
C ASN A 72 48.82 -1.60 -10.53
N GLY A 73 49.66 -1.75 -11.56
CA GLY A 73 49.73 -0.82 -12.68
C GLY A 73 48.78 -1.15 -13.83
N GLY A 74 47.84 -2.06 -13.59
CA GLY A 74 46.76 -2.38 -14.50
C GLY A 74 47.09 -3.49 -15.49
N GLY A 75 46.17 -3.70 -16.42
CA GLY A 75 46.24 -4.74 -17.43
C GLY A 75 44.93 -5.45 -17.66
N ASP A 76 44.69 -5.86 -18.91
CA ASP A 76 43.43 -6.53 -19.27
C ASP A 76 43.56 -8.06 -19.15
N VAL A 77 42.50 -8.70 -18.65
CA VAL A 77 42.36 -10.16 -18.64
C VAL A 77 41.18 -10.55 -19.52
N SER A 78 41.40 -11.46 -20.47
CA SER A 78 40.38 -12.00 -21.35
C SER A 78 40.41 -13.53 -21.33
N LEU A 79 39.28 -14.14 -20.95
CA LEU A 79 39.12 -15.59 -20.89
C LEU A 79 37.97 -16.00 -21.80
N THR A 80 38.25 -16.80 -22.82
CA THR A 80 37.23 -17.24 -23.80
C THR A 80 37.24 -18.76 -23.92
N ALA A 81 36.05 -19.37 -23.87
CA ALA A 81 35.86 -20.79 -24.11
C ALA A 81 34.56 -21.04 -24.90
N VAL A 82 34.57 -22.01 -25.82
CA VAL A 82 33.34 -22.46 -26.51
C VAL A 82 32.44 -23.26 -25.56
N GLY A 83 33.03 -23.99 -24.62
CA GLY A 83 32.35 -24.72 -23.56
C GLY A 83 32.23 -23.89 -22.27
N ASP A 84 32.48 -24.56 -21.15
CA ASP A 84 32.38 -23.97 -19.82
C ASP A 84 33.65 -23.20 -19.43
N VAL A 85 33.48 -22.18 -18.59
CA VAL A 85 34.58 -21.47 -17.93
C VAL A 85 34.47 -21.66 -16.42
N VAL A 86 35.43 -22.36 -15.83
CA VAL A 86 35.49 -22.64 -14.38
C VAL A 86 36.41 -21.63 -13.69
N LEU A 87 35.81 -20.70 -12.95
CA LEU A 87 36.47 -19.56 -12.30
C LEU A 87 36.22 -19.61 -10.79
N PRO A 88 37.12 -20.16 -9.96
CA PRO A 88 36.91 -20.16 -8.51
C PRO A 88 36.82 -18.72 -8.00
N GLY A 89 35.76 -18.40 -7.27
CA GLY A 89 35.55 -17.07 -6.73
C GLY A 89 36.52 -16.71 -5.60
N PRO A 90 36.66 -15.42 -5.27
CA PRO A 90 37.65 -14.89 -4.32
C PRO A 90 37.32 -15.19 -2.83
N ARG A 91 36.49 -16.21 -2.55
CA ARG A 91 36.13 -16.59 -1.17
C ARG A 91 37.28 -17.33 -0.49
N GLY A 92 37.76 -16.80 0.63
CA GLY A 92 38.76 -17.41 1.51
C GLY A 92 38.94 -16.56 2.77
N THR A 93 39.52 -17.14 3.84
CA THR A 93 40.05 -16.34 4.95
C THR A 93 41.09 -15.38 4.39
N VAL A 94 40.97 -14.10 4.74
CA VAL A 94 41.98 -13.09 4.41
C VAL A 94 43.33 -13.63 4.88
N SER A 95 44.24 -13.87 3.95
CA SER A 95 45.65 -14.06 4.29
C SER A 95 46.19 -12.70 4.69
N ASP A 96 47.08 -12.65 5.69
CA ASP A 96 47.66 -11.40 6.21
C ASP A 96 48.40 -10.56 5.13
N ASP A 97 48.63 -11.11 3.94
CA ASP A 97 49.29 -10.46 2.81
C ASP A 97 48.33 -9.82 1.78
N GLY A 98 46.99 -9.96 1.92
CA GLY A 98 45.96 -9.35 1.05
C GLY A 98 46.02 -9.71 -0.44
N LEU A 99 46.96 -10.57 -0.85
CA LEU A 99 47.32 -10.82 -2.25
C LEU A 99 47.13 -12.28 -2.69
N THR A 100 46.75 -13.19 -1.80
CA THR A 100 46.55 -14.61 -2.14
C THR A 100 45.10 -14.98 -2.43
N LEU A 101 44.30 -14.03 -2.91
CA LEU A 101 42.95 -14.36 -3.38
C LEU A 101 43.04 -15.24 -4.63
N PRO A 102 42.33 -16.37 -4.65
CA PRO A 102 42.31 -17.23 -5.81
C PRO A 102 41.37 -16.73 -6.90
N GLY A 103 41.54 -17.31 -8.08
CA GLY A 103 40.76 -16.95 -9.26
C GLY A 103 41.41 -15.83 -10.04
N VAL A 104 40.58 -14.91 -10.56
CA VAL A 104 41.03 -13.82 -11.41
C VAL A 104 41.08 -12.53 -10.60
N HIS A 105 42.22 -11.85 -10.65
CA HIS A 105 42.47 -10.58 -9.98
C HIS A 105 42.96 -9.54 -10.99
N VAL A 106 42.19 -8.48 -11.20
CA VAL A 106 42.53 -7.42 -12.15
C VAL A 106 42.86 -6.14 -11.39
N GLY A 107 44.12 -5.70 -11.50
CA GLY A 107 44.63 -4.48 -10.87
C GLY A 107 44.21 -3.20 -11.59
N ILE A 108 44.58 -2.04 -11.05
CA ILE A 108 44.10 -0.73 -11.52
C ILE A 108 45.08 -0.05 -12.50
N PRO A 109 44.64 0.49 -13.65
CA PRO A 109 43.37 0.25 -14.32
C PRO A 109 43.43 -1.04 -15.15
N GLY A 110 42.38 -1.85 -15.13
CA GLY A 110 42.33 -3.07 -15.95
C GLY A 110 40.91 -3.49 -16.26
N ASN A 111 40.73 -4.17 -17.39
CA ASN A 111 39.43 -4.71 -17.77
C ASN A 111 39.41 -6.23 -17.72
N LEU A 112 38.28 -6.79 -17.32
CA LEU A 112 38.03 -8.23 -17.35
C LEU A 112 36.99 -8.55 -18.43
N THR A 113 37.31 -9.46 -19.33
CA THR A 113 36.34 -10.04 -20.26
C THR A 113 36.29 -11.55 -20.08
N VAL A 114 35.12 -12.12 -19.83
CA VAL A 114 34.91 -13.57 -19.83
C VAL A 114 33.80 -13.92 -20.79
N ARG A 115 34.05 -14.91 -21.66
CA ARG A 115 33.08 -15.46 -22.61
C ARG A 115 33.08 -16.99 -22.50
N ALA A 116 31.96 -17.56 -22.09
CA ALA A 116 31.72 -19.00 -22.10
C ALA A 116 30.55 -19.31 -23.04
N GLY A 117 30.71 -20.23 -23.98
CA GLY A 117 29.57 -20.73 -24.77
C GLY A 117 28.65 -21.65 -23.96
N GLY A 118 29.17 -22.28 -22.90
CA GLY A 118 28.43 -23.03 -21.89
C GLY A 118 28.15 -22.20 -20.63
N ASP A 119 28.48 -22.76 -19.47
CA ASP A 119 28.28 -22.13 -18.16
C ASP A 119 29.55 -21.42 -17.66
N ILE A 120 29.38 -20.41 -16.79
CA ILE A 120 30.45 -19.94 -15.89
C ILE A 120 30.20 -20.53 -14.51
N ARG A 121 31.07 -21.44 -14.07
CA ARG A 121 30.91 -22.19 -12.82
C ARG A 121 32.08 -21.94 -11.87
N GLY A 122 31.86 -22.17 -10.59
CA GLY A 122 32.95 -22.20 -9.61
C GLY A 122 33.60 -23.58 -9.50
N SER A 123 34.47 -23.79 -8.52
CA SER A 123 35.16 -25.07 -8.31
C SER A 123 34.29 -26.06 -7.52
N GLY A 124 33.97 -27.21 -8.11
CA GLY A 124 33.11 -28.25 -7.51
C GLY A 124 33.83 -29.35 -6.70
N GLY A 125 34.77 -29.00 -5.82
CA GLY A 125 35.50 -30.00 -5.02
C GLY A 125 34.77 -30.41 -3.74
N SER A 126 34.89 -31.68 -3.31
CA SER A 126 34.22 -32.23 -2.12
C SER A 126 34.56 -31.55 -0.79
N ARG A 127 35.64 -30.75 -0.75
CA ARG A 127 36.10 -30.04 0.46
C ARG A 127 35.96 -28.53 0.40
N ASP A 128 35.77 -27.95 -0.79
CA ASP A 128 35.79 -26.50 -0.98
C ASP A 128 34.98 -26.10 -2.22
N THR A 129 33.66 -26.17 -2.08
CA THR A 129 32.72 -25.71 -3.10
C THR A 129 32.67 -24.18 -3.09
N ARG A 130 33.34 -23.57 -4.07
CA ARG A 130 33.31 -22.12 -4.27
C ARG A 130 32.47 -21.80 -5.49
N GLY A 131 31.64 -20.77 -5.39
CA GLY A 131 30.95 -20.20 -6.56
C GLY A 131 31.92 -19.49 -7.50
N PRO A 132 31.45 -19.13 -8.71
CA PRO A 132 32.27 -18.41 -9.64
C PRO A 132 32.62 -17.01 -9.13
N GLY A 133 33.70 -16.39 -9.61
CA GLY A 133 34.00 -15.02 -9.19
C GLY A 133 35.30 -14.43 -9.69
N PHE A 134 35.54 -13.17 -9.31
CA PHE A 134 36.76 -12.41 -9.61
C PHE A 134 36.91 -11.23 -8.65
N THR A 135 38.11 -10.66 -8.61
CA THR A 135 38.42 -9.37 -8.00
C THR A 135 38.76 -8.36 -9.09
N LEU A 136 38.10 -7.20 -9.07
CA LEU A 136 38.35 -6.08 -9.97
C LEU A 136 38.62 -4.83 -9.13
N GLN A 137 39.87 -4.38 -9.12
CA GLN A 137 40.24 -3.21 -8.32
C GLN A 137 39.82 -1.87 -8.95
N GLY A 138 39.61 -1.83 -10.28
CA GLY A 138 39.26 -0.64 -11.05
C GLY A 138 38.98 -1.01 -12.51
N GLY A 139 38.22 -0.20 -13.25
CA GLY A 139 37.92 -0.46 -14.67
C GLY A 139 36.60 -1.20 -14.91
N THR A 140 36.52 -2.01 -15.96
CA THR A 140 35.26 -2.68 -16.37
C THR A 140 35.37 -4.21 -16.36
N ALA A 141 34.32 -4.90 -15.94
CA ALA A 141 34.17 -6.33 -16.10
C ALA A 141 32.96 -6.64 -17.00
N ASP A 142 33.16 -7.44 -18.04
CA ASP A 142 32.09 -7.93 -18.91
C ASP A 142 32.16 -9.46 -19.01
N LEU A 143 31.23 -10.14 -18.34
CA LEU A 143 31.13 -11.59 -18.29
C LEU A 143 29.87 -12.05 -19.01
N ALA A 144 30.00 -13.04 -19.89
CA ALA A 144 28.87 -13.64 -20.58
C ALA A 144 28.99 -15.17 -20.64
N ALA A 145 27.90 -15.86 -20.30
CA ALA A 145 27.75 -17.31 -20.44
C ALA A 145 26.58 -17.61 -21.40
N GLY A 146 26.72 -18.61 -22.27
CA GLY A 146 25.65 -19.07 -23.14
C GLY A 146 24.50 -19.73 -22.38
N ARG A 147 24.76 -20.22 -21.17
CA ARG A 147 23.78 -20.84 -20.27
C ARG A 147 23.80 -20.17 -18.90
N ASP A 148 24.25 -20.84 -17.85
CA ASP A 148 24.14 -20.36 -16.47
C ASP A 148 25.42 -19.70 -15.96
N ILE A 149 25.27 -18.81 -14.99
CA ILE A 149 26.37 -18.28 -14.16
C ILE A 149 26.10 -18.62 -12.71
N GLY A 150 26.95 -19.47 -12.13
CA GLY A 150 26.78 -19.99 -10.78
C GLY A 150 25.68 -21.05 -10.66
N SER A 151 25.37 -21.44 -9.42
CA SER A 151 24.27 -22.34 -9.08
C SER A 151 23.70 -22.00 -7.70
N GLU A 152 22.58 -22.63 -7.30
CA GLU A 152 21.95 -22.42 -5.99
C GLU A 152 22.90 -22.76 -4.81
N GLU A 153 23.76 -23.76 -4.99
CA GLU A 153 24.75 -24.18 -4.00
C GLU A 153 26.01 -23.32 -4.04
N THR A 154 26.39 -22.86 -5.24
CA THR A 154 27.65 -22.13 -5.47
C THR A 154 27.38 -20.82 -6.22
N PRO A 155 26.73 -19.83 -5.57
CA PRO A 155 26.40 -18.57 -6.20
C PRO A 155 27.65 -17.72 -6.43
N MET A 156 27.63 -16.91 -7.48
CA MET A 156 28.75 -16.05 -7.87
C MET A 156 29.11 -15.04 -6.78
N SER A 157 30.39 -14.80 -6.54
CA SER A 157 30.86 -13.79 -5.59
C SER A 157 31.95 -12.94 -6.23
N ILE A 158 31.88 -11.62 -6.08
CA ILE A 158 32.87 -10.69 -6.65
C ILE A 158 33.42 -9.75 -5.58
N VAL A 159 34.61 -9.23 -5.82
CA VAL A 159 35.19 -8.12 -5.05
C VAL A 159 35.45 -6.98 -6.03
N VAL A 160 34.93 -5.79 -5.73
CA VAL A 160 34.91 -4.64 -6.63
C VAL A 160 35.34 -3.35 -5.94
N GLY A 161 35.89 -2.42 -6.73
CA GLY A 161 36.45 -1.16 -6.25
C GLY A 161 37.90 -1.32 -5.80
N GLY A 162 38.56 -0.22 -5.46
CA GLY A 162 39.97 -0.22 -5.07
C GLY A 162 40.49 1.21 -4.88
N LEU A 163 41.68 1.33 -4.30
CA LEU A 163 42.34 2.62 -4.10
C LEU A 163 43.54 2.76 -5.05
N VAL A 164 43.66 3.93 -5.67
CA VAL A 164 44.89 4.35 -6.34
C VAL A 164 45.62 5.31 -5.44
N THR A 165 46.86 4.97 -5.08
CA THR A 165 47.77 5.92 -4.46
C THR A 165 48.24 6.90 -5.53
N ASN A 166 47.85 8.16 -5.37
CA ASN A 166 48.25 9.26 -6.22
C ASN A 166 49.75 9.58 -6.00
N PRO A 167 50.42 10.25 -6.95
CA PRO A 167 51.83 10.62 -6.82
C PRO A 167 52.16 11.49 -5.59
N ASP A 168 51.17 12.18 -5.03
CA ASP A 168 51.28 13.01 -3.82
C ASP A 168 51.11 12.21 -2.51
N GLY A 169 50.92 10.90 -2.60
CA GLY A 169 50.69 10.00 -1.47
C GLY A 169 49.23 9.94 -0.98
N SER A 170 48.33 10.77 -1.53
CA SER A 170 46.89 10.64 -1.27
C SER A 170 46.34 9.37 -1.94
N SER A 171 45.19 8.88 -1.49
CA SER A 171 44.51 7.74 -2.12
C SER A 171 43.18 8.18 -2.69
N SER A 172 42.89 7.78 -3.94
CA SER A 172 41.59 8.00 -4.58
C SER A 172 40.86 6.68 -4.77
N ALA A 173 39.57 6.66 -4.44
CA ALA A 173 38.73 5.52 -4.73
C ALA A 173 38.50 5.41 -6.24
N THR A 174 38.56 4.19 -6.75
CA THR A 174 38.31 3.91 -8.16
C THR A 174 36.97 3.24 -8.35
N LYS A 175 36.30 3.71 -9.40
CA LYS A 175 35.03 3.17 -9.83
C LYS A 175 35.24 1.89 -10.63
N THR A 176 34.38 0.91 -10.37
CA THR A 176 34.26 -0.27 -11.22
C THR A 176 32.86 -0.39 -11.79
N ASP A 177 32.78 -0.87 -13.03
CA ASP A 177 31.52 -1.23 -13.68
C ASP A 177 31.56 -2.72 -14.05
N ALA A 178 30.76 -3.54 -13.37
CA ALA A 178 30.65 -4.97 -13.64
C ALA A 178 29.32 -5.31 -14.33
N SER A 179 29.38 -5.97 -15.49
CA SER A 179 28.25 -6.47 -16.26
C SER A 179 28.35 -7.99 -16.41
N ILE A 180 27.34 -8.71 -15.91
CA ILE A 180 27.32 -10.17 -15.84
C ILE A 180 26.05 -10.66 -16.53
N LYS A 181 26.20 -11.46 -17.60
CA LYS A 181 25.12 -11.86 -18.51
C LYS A 181 25.04 -13.38 -18.63
N ALA A 182 23.94 -13.97 -18.17
CA ALA A 182 23.64 -15.38 -18.36
C ALA A 182 22.62 -15.57 -19.50
N GLY A 183 22.86 -16.52 -20.40
CA GLY A 183 21.88 -16.92 -21.42
C GLY A 183 20.64 -17.60 -20.82
N ARG A 184 20.78 -18.24 -19.66
CA ARG A 184 19.69 -18.88 -18.90
C ARG A 184 19.52 -18.27 -17.52
N SER A 185 20.16 -18.83 -16.48
CA SER A 185 19.96 -18.38 -15.09
C SER A 185 21.24 -17.83 -14.47
N LEU A 186 21.08 -16.88 -13.54
CA LEU A 186 22.18 -16.25 -12.83
C LEU A 186 21.96 -16.40 -11.33
N TYR A 187 22.92 -17.02 -10.65
CA TYR A 187 22.93 -17.18 -9.19
C TYR A 187 24.00 -16.29 -8.61
N PHE A 188 23.60 -15.24 -7.90
CA PHE A 188 24.49 -14.22 -7.35
C PHE A 188 24.52 -14.26 -5.83
N GLY A 189 25.71 -14.19 -5.26
CA GLY A 189 25.98 -14.28 -3.85
C GLY A 189 26.25 -12.91 -3.24
N VAL A 190 27.47 -12.41 -3.40
CA VAL A 190 27.93 -11.16 -2.78
C VAL A 190 28.76 -10.33 -3.75
N ALA A 191 28.72 -9.01 -3.56
CA ALA A 191 29.62 -8.05 -4.19
C ALA A 191 30.32 -7.26 -3.08
N GLU A 192 31.53 -7.68 -2.71
CA GLU A 192 32.30 -7.06 -1.64
C GLU A 192 33.02 -5.80 -2.13
N ASP A 193 33.11 -4.77 -1.30
CA ASP A 193 34.00 -3.63 -1.53
C ASP A 193 35.45 -4.03 -1.21
N TYR A 194 36.35 -3.88 -2.19
CA TYR A 194 37.75 -4.27 -2.05
C TYR A 194 38.46 -3.50 -0.94
N GLY A 195 38.21 -2.19 -0.85
CA GLY A 195 38.92 -1.35 0.09
C GLY A 195 38.54 -1.69 1.54
N LEU A 196 37.26 -1.97 1.82
CA LEU A 196 36.84 -2.44 3.14
C LEU A 196 37.42 -3.81 3.49
N ARG A 197 37.56 -4.68 2.50
CA ARG A 197 38.08 -6.03 2.69
C ARG A 197 39.58 -6.03 3.02
N GLU A 198 40.37 -5.29 2.26
CA GLU A 198 41.84 -5.39 2.32
C GLU A 198 42.49 -4.34 3.22
N ILE A 199 41.94 -3.14 3.28
CA ILE A 199 42.57 -1.98 3.94
C ILE A 199 41.62 -1.16 4.82
N GLN A 200 40.40 -1.67 5.05
CA GLN A 200 39.37 -1.06 5.90
C GLN A 200 38.92 0.33 5.43
N THR A 201 39.05 0.64 4.12
CA THR A 201 38.68 1.93 3.51
C THR A 201 37.61 1.76 2.44
N LEU A 202 36.50 2.51 2.50
CA LEU A 202 35.38 2.34 1.55
C LEU A 202 35.64 2.96 0.17
N THR A 203 35.22 2.26 -0.90
CA THR A 203 35.29 2.73 -2.31
C THR A 203 33.94 2.90 -3.03
N ALA A 204 32.83 2.43 -2.44
CA ALA A 204 31.37 2.54 -2.70
C ALA A 204 30.76 2.92 -4.07
N ASP A 205 31.40 3.68 -4.96
CA ASP A 205 30.81 4.19 -6.22
C ASP A 205 30.82 3.20 -7.39
N SER A 206 30.93 1.91 -7.08
CA SER A 206 30.91 0.85 -8.08
C SER A 206 29.49 0.58 -8.61
N ARG A 207 29.39 0.00 -9.80
CA ARG A 207 28.14 -0.41 -10.45
C ARG A 207 28.15 -1.89 -10.74
N LEU A 208 27.01 -2.54 -10.49
CA LEU A 208 26.79 -3.94 -10.80
C LEU A 208 25.52 -4.10 -11.66
N THR A 209 25.65 -4.80 -12.79
CA THR A 209 24.55 -5.14 -13.69
C THR A 209 24.49 -6.66 -13.88
N LEU A 210 23.36 -7.25 -13.52
CA LEU A 210 23.06 -8.68 -13.66
C LEU A 210 21.96 -8.86 -14.70
N ILE A 211 22.19 -9.69 -15.70
CA ILE A 211 21.21 -9.97 -16.76
C ILE A 211 21.06 -11.49 -16.93
N ALA A 212 19.82 -11.98 -16.91
CA ALA A 212 19.47 -13.35 -17.27
C ALA A 212 18.43 -13.30 -18.41
N ARG A 213 18.72 -13.97 -19.53
CA ARG A 213 17.84 -13.87 -20.71
C ARG A 213 16.60 -14.76 -20.59
N THR A 214 16.80 -16.07 -20.43
CA THR A 214 15.68 -17.03 -20.49
C THR A 214 15.23 -17.58 -19.14
N GLY A 215 16.01 -17.35 -18.07
CA GLY A 215 15.76 -17.90 -16.74
C GLY A 215 15.83 -16.86 -15.63
N ASP A 216 15.86 -17.35 -14.39
CA ASP A 216 15.80 -16.51 -13.20
C ASP A 216 17.14 -15.87 -12.81
N ILE A 217 17.07 -14.74 -12.13
CA ILE A 217 18.16 -14.20 -11.30
C ILE A 217 17.85 -14.54 -9.85
N VAL A 218 18.73 -15.31 -9.20
CA VAL A 218 18.63 -15.63 -7.77
C VAL A 218 19.72 -14.89 -7.02
N ILE A 219 19.34 -13.97 -6.13
CA ILE A 219 20.26 -13.19 -5.29
C ILE A 219 20.20 -13.75 -3.87
N LYS A 220 21.31 -14.33 -3.43
CA LYS A 220 21.46 -15.01 -2.14
C LYS A 220 22.66 -14.44 -1.39
N PRO A 221 22.49 -13.31 -0.68
CA PRO A 221 23.55 -12.72 0.14
C PRO A 221 24.16 -13.77 1.05
N GLY A 222 25.41 -14.14 0.77
CA GLY A 222 26.08 -15.16 1.53
C GLY A 222 26.45 -14.64 2.92
N ARG A 223 26.41 -15.51 3.93
CA ARG A 223 26.98 -15.20 5.25
C ARG A 223 28.49 -15.13 5.13
N LEU A 224 29.03 -13.92 5.23
CA LEU A 224 30.47 -13.71 5.33
C LEU A 224 30.91 -13.94 6.77
N THR A 225 32.19 -14.28 6.93
CA THR A 225 32.85 -14.44 8.23
C THR A 225 34.07 -13.52 8.28
N GLY A 226 34.54 -13.21 9.49
CA GLY A 226 35.70 -12.34 9.71
C GLY A 226 35.32 -10.90 10.07
N SER A 227 36.30 -10.01 10.02
CA SER A 227 36.09 -8.57 10.26
C SER A 227 35.20 -7.97 9.17
N PHE A 228 34.35 -7.02 9.58
CA PHE A 228 33.43 -6.31 8.69
C PHE A 228 32.54 -7.23 7.85
N ALA A 229 32.22 -8.43 8.36
CA ALA A 229 31.47 -9.43 7.60
C ALA A 229 30.08 -8.92 7.17
N GLN A 230 29.41 -8.13 8.02
CA GLN A 230 28.13 -7.53 7.68
C GLN A 230 28.31 -6.43 6.65
N ALA A 231 29.29 -5.53 6.85
CA ALA A 231 29.56 -4.44 5.93
C ALA A 231 30.02 -4.91 4.54
N ARG A 232 30.84 -5.96 4.46
CA ARG A 232 31.28 -6.56 3.19
C ARG A 232 30.14 -7.21 2.40
N SER A 233 28.99 -7.46 3.02
CA SER A 233 27.80 -7.97 2.33
C SER A 233 26.93 -6.85 1.73
N ILE A 234 27.30 -5.58 1.91
CA ILE A 234 26.58 -4.43 1.35
C ILE A 234 26.95 -4.26 -0.13
N PHE A 235 25.93 -4.26 -0.98
CA PHE A 235 26.06 -4.18 -2.43
C PHE A 235 26.36 -2.75 -2.91
N PRO A 236 26.98 -2.60 -4.10
CA PRO A 236 27.23 -1.31 -4.71
C PRO A 236 25.96 -0.47 -4.84
N ALA A 237 26.05 0.84 -4.64
CA ALA A 237 24.89 1.73 -4.62
C ALA A 237 24.21 1.88 -6.00
N SER A 238 24.93 1.57 -7.08
CA SER A 238 24.37 1.42 -8.42
C SER A 238 24.19 -0.06 -8.75
N PHE A 239 22.95 -0.52 -8.78
CA PHE A 239 22.63 -1.94 -8.98
C PHE A 239 21.52 -2.13 -10.00
N THR A 240 21.73 -3.03 -10.96
CA THR A 240 20.71 -3.43 -11.93
C THR A 240 20.61 -4.95 -11.96
N ALA A 241 19.40 -5.48 -11.87
CA ALA A 241 19.09 -6.89 -12.10
C ALA A 241 17.93 -7.00 -13.08
N GLN A 242 18.14 -7.67 -14.20
CA GLN A 242 17.17 -7.79 -15.29
C GLN A 242 17.00 -9.24 -15.73
N ALA A 243 15.83 -9.82 -15.48
CA ALA A 243 15.45 -11.15 -15.97
C ALA A 243 14.46 -10.99 -17.14
N ASP A 244 14.94 -11.13 -18.38
CA ASP A 244 14.17 -10.80 -19.60
C ASP A 244 12.97 -11.73 -19.79
N GLU A 245 13.06 -13.00 -19.36
CA GLU A 245 11.95 -13.95 -19.43
C GLU A 245 11.60 -14.61 -18.08
N GLY A 246 12.47 -14.47 -17.08
CA GLY A 246 12.35 -15.12 -15.78
C GLY A 246 11.93 -14.19 -14.65
N SER A 247 12.24 -14.63 -13.44
CA SER A 247 11.97 -13.95 -12.17
C SER A 247 13.26 -13.40 -11.54
N VAL A 248 13.12 -12.41 -10.67
CA VAL A 248 14.18 -12.02 -9.72
C VAL A 248 13.79 -12.50 -8.33
N ILE A 249 14.61 -13.36 -7.76
CA ILE A 249 14.36 -14.06 -6.50
C ILE A 249 15.38 -13.61 -5.46
N PHE A 250 14.89 -13.13 -4.31
CA PHE A 250 15.73 -12.73 -3.19
C PHE A 250 15.70 -13.79 -2.08
N GLU A 251 16.84 -14.44 -1.83
CA GLU A 251 17.05 -15.40 -0.74
C GLU A 251 17.90 -14.78 0.38
N THR A 252 17.35 -13.80 1.10
CA THR A 252 18.12 -13.03 2.09
C THR A 252 18.23 -13.73 3.46
N GLY A 253 17.33 -14.69 3.76
CA GLY A 253 17.26 -15.28 5.09
C GLY A 253 17.24 -14.21 6.19
N THR A 254 18.19 -14.28 7.13
CA THR A 254 18.38 -13.29 8.21
C THR A 254 19.25 -12.08 7.82
N THR A 255 19.90 -12.11 6.66
CA THR A 255 20.88 -11.10 6.23
C THR A 255 20.26 -10.21 5.16
N PRO A 256 19.86 -8.97 5.48
CA PRO A 256 19.18 -8.09 4.51
C PRO A 256 20.08 -7.79 3.30
N LEU A 257 19.51 -7.77 2.10
CA LEU A 257 20.16 -7.21 0.92
C LEU A 257 20.25 -5.68 1.12
N SER A 258 21.44 -5.21 1.46
CA SER A 258 21.67 -3.79 1.77
C SER A 258 22.53 -3.15 0.69
N PHE A 259 22.28 -1.88 0.39
CA PHE A 259 23.07 -1.11 -0.59
C PHE A 259 23.84 0.02 0.09
N TRP A 260 25.03 0.33 -0.43
CA TRP A 260 25.80 1.49 0.02
C TRP A 260 24.98 2.77 -0.19
N PRO A 261 25.08 3.77 0.71
CA PRO A 261 24.45 5.07 0.48
C PRO A 261 25.04 5.69 -0.80
N SER A 262 24.24 6.47 -1.53
CA SER A 262 24.72 7.23 -2.70
C SER A 262 23.73 8.32 -3.13
N GLY A 263 24.27 9.51 -3.43
CA GLY A 263 23.54 10.60 -4.07
C GLY A 263 23.38 10.44 -5.59
N THR A 264 24.11 9.52 -6.20
CA THR A 264 24.08 9.24 -7.65
C THR A 264 23.60 7.83 -7.97
N GLY A 265 23.67 6.92 -7.01
CA GLY A 265 23.34 5.51 -7.17
C GLY A 265 21.86 5.28 -7.48
N GLU A 266 21.63 4.36 -8.40
CA GLU A 266 20.32 3.94 -8.88
C GLU A 266 20.15 2.44 -8.68
N ILE A 267 18.95 2.03 -8.31
CA ILE A 267 18.61 0.61 -8.16
C ILE A 267 17.47 0.28 -9.13
N ARG A 268 17.71 -0.66 -10.03
CA ARG A 268 16.75 -1.09 -11.05
C ARG A 268 16.62 -2.60 -11.04
N ILE A 269 15.47 -3.11 -10.63
CA ILE A 269 15.16 -4.53 -10.63
C ILE A 269 13.98 -4.73 -11.58
N HIS A 270 14.20 -5.54 -12.60
CA HIS A 270 13.22 -5.83 -13.63
C HIS A 270 13.11 -7.34 -13.84
N ALA A 271 11.88 -7.84 -13.92
CA ALA A 271 11.60 -9.22 -14.27
C ALA A 271 10.40 -9.28 -15.22
N LYS A 272 10.41 -10.15 -16.22
CA LYS A 272 9.18 -10.41 -16.97
C LYS A 272 8.12 -11.11 -16.11
N GLN A 273 8.55 -12.09 -15.32
CA GLN A 273 7.70 -12.86 -14.40
C GLN A 273 7.67 -12.17 -13.04
N ASP A 274 8.12 -12.84 -11.98
CA ASP A 274 7.94 -12.37 -10.61
C ASP A 274 9.17 -11.65 -10.06
N ILE A 275 8.96 -10.71 -9.14
CA ILE A 275 9.97 -10.30 -8.16
C ILE A 275 9.49 -10.80 -6.79
N ARG A 276 10.23 -11.73 -6.18
CA ARG A 276 9.77 -12.32 -4.92
C ARG A 276 10.87 -12.51 -3.89
N GLY A 277 10.49 -12.26 -2.64
CA GLY A 277 11.27 -12.72 -1.51
C GLY A 277 11.00 -14.18 -1.22
N GLN A 278 12.07 -14.90 -0.92
CA GLN A 278 12.03 -16.30 -0.63
C GLN A 278 12.85 -16.55 0.63
N GLY A 279 12.20 -17.04 1.68
CA GLY A 279 12.91 -17.32 2.93
C GLY A 279 13.96 -18.41 2.75
N SER A 280 14.88 -18.45 3.71
CA SER A 280 15.91 -19.49 3.79
C SER A 280 15.28 -20.87 3.86
N VAL A 281 15.98 -21.84 3.28
CA VAL A 281 15.72 -23.24 3.52
C VAL A 281 16.16 -23.55 4.95
N GLU A 282 15.22 -23.95 5.79
CA GLU A 282 15.42 -24.24 7.21
C GLU A 282 15.07 -25.69 7.51
N GLN A 283 15.91 -26.34 8.34
CA GLN A 283 15.57 -27.62 8.93
C GLN A 283 14.66 -27.36 10.13
N VAL A 284 13.37 -27.54 9.96
CA VAL A 284 12.41 -27.43 11.07
C VAL A 284 12.05 -28.81 11.57
N VAL A 285 11.78 -28.88 12.87
CA VAL A 285 11.22 -30.08 13.48
C VAL A 285 9.89 -30.41 12.82
N ASP A 286 9.75 -31.65 12.32
CA ASP A 286 8.52 -32.11 11.69
C ASP A 286 7.43 -32.37 12.74
N PHE A 287 6.66 -31.33 13.04
CA PHE A 287 5.50 -31.42 13.93
C PHE A 287 4.34 -32.23 13.34
N SER A 288 4.36 -32.51 12.04
CA SER A 288 3.38 -33.38 11.40
C SER A 288 3.70 -34.86 11.60
N SER A 289 4.94 -35.23 11.97
CA SER A 289 5.25 -36.59 12.42
C SER A 289 5.01 -36.76 13.91
N VAL A 290 4.45 -37.90 14.31
CA VAL A 290 4.28 -38.29 15.72
C VAL A 290 4.91 -39.66 15.95
N LEU A 291 5.48 -39.85 17.14
CA LEU A 291 6.04 -41.13 17.55
C LEU A 291 5.00 -41.89 18.37
N ILE A 292 4.60 -43.06 17.87
CA ILE A 292 3.62 -43.94 18.52
C ILE A 292 4.27 -45.26 18.90
N PHE A 293 3.72 -45.93 19.91
CA PHE A 293 4.11 -47.30 20.27
C PHE A 293 3.06 -48.27 19.75
N VAL A 294 3.46 -49.19 18.88
CA VAL A 294 2.58 -50.21 18.28
C VAL A 294 2.89 -51.54 18.94
N GLY A 295 1.89 -52.15 19.58
CA GLY A 295 1.99 -53.43 20.30
C GLY A 295 1.77 -53.31 21.81
N THR A 296 1.76 -54.43 22.51
CA THR A 296 1.72 -54.48 23.98
C THR A 296 3.14 -54.53 24.56
N PRO A 297 3.44 -53.77 25.65
CA PRO A 297 4.70 -53.88 26.37
C PRO A 297 5.07 -55.35 26.67
N GLY A 298 6.21 -55.82 26.16
CA GLY A 298 6.70 -57.19 26.34
C GLY A 298 6.44 -58.16 25.19
N ASP A 299 5.66 -57.77 24.19
CA ASP A 299 5.43 -58.56 22.97
C ASP A 299 6.63 -58.42 22.01
N PRO A 300 7.21 -59.51 21.44
CA PRO A 300 8.33 -59.43 20.49
C PRO A 300 8.07 -58.56 19.26
N GLY A 301 6.80 -58.34 18.89
CA GLY A 301 6.41 -57.46 17.79
C GLY A 301 6.26 -55.99 18.16
N ALA A 302 6.39 -55.62 19.44
CA ALA A 302 6.14 -54.27 19.89
C ALA A 302 7.29 -53.32 19.52
N GLN A 303 6.96 -52.21 18.85
CA GLN A 303 7.95 -51.27 18.35
C GLN A 303 7.44 -49.83 18.31
N TYR A 304 8.37 -48.89 18.40
CA TYR A 304 8.09 -47.48 18.15
C TYR A 304 8.06 -47.23 16.65
N VAL A 305 6.97 -46.66 16.16
CA VAL A 305 6.79 -46.31 14.75
C VAL A 305 6.50 -44.82 14.66
N ARG A 306 7.11 -44.18 13.67
CA ARG A 306 6.83 -42.78 13.36
C ARG A 306 5.78 -42.73 12.25
N VAL A 307 4.70 -42.01 12.48
CA VAL A 307 3.57 -41.90 11.56
C VAL A 307 3.22 -40.43 11.34
N GLY A 308 2.57 -40.13 10.21
CA GLY A 308 1.97 -38.82 10.00
C GLY A 308 0.81 -38.59 10.98
N ARG A 309 0.74 -37.41 11.59
CA ARG A 309 -0.26 -37.04 12.59
C ARG A 309 -1.66 -37.16 12.03
N ASP A 310 -1.89 -36.69 10.80
CA ASP A 310 -3.19 -36.77 10.16
C ASP A 310 -3.59 -38.23 9.88
N ALA A 311 -2.62 -39.07 9.50
CA ALA A 311 -2.85 -40.52 9.33
C ALA A 311 -3.16 -41.20 10.68
N ALA A 312 -2.46 -40.81 11.76
CA ALA A 312 -2.72 -41.31 13.11
C ALA A 312 -4.07 -40.86 13.67
N LEU A 313 -4.52 -39.65 13.34
CA LEU A 313 -5.83 -39.12 13.75
C LEU A 313 -6.97 -39.68 12.89
N ALA A 314 -6.71 -40.06 11.64
CA ALA A 314 -7.68 -40.70 10.76
C ALA A 314 -7.95 -42.17 11.15
N ASP A 315 -6.96 -42.87 11.71
CA ASP A 315 -7.13 -44.23 12.22
C ASP A 315 -7.82 -44.21 13.61
N PRO A 316 -9.01 -44.82 13.79
CA PRO A 316 -9.74 -44.75 15.06
C PRO A 316 -9.01 -45.37 16.26
N VAL A 317 -8.13 -46.33 16.03
CA VAL A 317 -7.35 -47.00 17.08
C VAL A 317 -6.20 -46.10 17.51
N LEU A 318 -5.46 -45.56 16.54
CA LEU A 318 -4.36 -44.64 16.81
C LEU A 318 -4.85 -43.30 17.38
N ALA A 319 -6.02 -42.80 16.95
CA ALA A 319 -6.62 -41.58 17.49
C ALA A 319 -6.97 -41.73 18.98
N ARG A 320 -7.51 -42.89 19.39
CA ARG A 320 -7.76 -43.21 20.81
C ARG A 320 -6.47 -43.28 21.62
N TRP A 321 -5.45 -43.93 21.06
CA TRP A 321 -4.13 -43.98 21.68
C TRP A 321 -3.52 -42.58 21.83
N PHE A 322 -3.60 -41.75 20.79
CA PHE A 322 -3.08 -40.40 20.78
C PHE A 322 -3.81 -39.50 21.77
N ALA A 323 -5.11 -39.67 21.96
CA ALA A 323 -5.88 -38.98 23.00
C ALA A 323 -5.43 -39.38 24.42
N GLN A 324 -4.93 -40.60 24.61
CA GLN A 324 -4.50 -41.11 25.91
C GLN A 324 -3.05 -40.76 26.24
N TYR A 325 -2.14 -40.84 25.27
CA TYR A 325 -0.70 -40.76 25.49
C TYR A 325 -0.01 -39.60 24.75
N GLY A 326 -0.70 -38.94 23.82
CA GLY A 326 -0.15 -37.85 23.01
C GLY A 326 1.02 -38.27 22.12
N ASP A 327 1.80 -37.29 21.65
CA ASP A 327 3.05 -37.52 20.93
C ASP A 327 4.16 -37.90 21.92
N LEU A 328 4.79 -39.06 21.74
CA LEU A 328 5.89 -39.54 22.58
C LEU A 328 7.28 -39.10 22.08
N SER A 329 7.33 -38.21 21.09
CA SER A 329 8.60 -37.62 20.64
C SER A 329 9.21 -36.74 21.72
N PHE A 330 10.53 -36.56 21.65
CA PHE A 330 11.28 -35.67 22.51
C PHE A 330 11.61 -34.37 21.77
N VAL A 331 11.56 -33.25 22.47
CA VAL A 331 12.07 -31.95 22.01
C VAL A 331 13.07 -31.46 23.04
N ASN A 332 14.31 -31.21 22.62
CA ASN A 332 15.41 -30.78 23.49
C ASN A 332 15.68 -31.73 24.68
N GLY A 333 15.57 -33.05 24.46
CA GLY A 333 15.88 -34.06 25.47
C GLY A 333 14.77 -34.32 26.51
N ALA A 334 13.62 -33.63 26.43
CA ALA A 334 12.45 -33.90 27.25
C ALA A 334 11.31 -34.51 26.41
N PRO A 335 10.55 -35.49 26.93
CA PRO A 335 9.40 -36.04 26.24
C PRO A 335 8.26 -35.02 26.19
N LEU A 336 7.53 -34.97 25.08
CA LEU A 336 6.36 -34.09 24.95
C LEU A 336 5.19 -34.52 25.84
N ASN A 337 5.09 -35.81 26.18
CA ASN A 337 4.04 -36.41 27.03
C ASN A 337 4.60 -37.53 27.91
N PRO A 338 3.96 -37.86 29.06
CA PRO A 338 4.40 -38.96 29.93
C PRO A 338 4.37 -40.30 29.20
N LEU A 339 5.48 -41.06 29.30
CA LEU A 339 5.66 -42.32 28.59
C LEU A 339 4.76 -43.43 29.16
N PRO A 340 4.09 -44.25 28.32
CA PRO A 340 3.38 -45.43 28.78
C PRO A 340 4.39 -46.43 29.37
N GLY A 341 4.27 -46.72 30.67
CA GLY A 341 4.98 -47.84 31.30
C GLY A 341 6.50 -47.71 31.43
N GLY A 342 7.07 -46.50 31.33
CA GLY A 342 8.51 -46.27 31.52
C GLY A 342 9.41 -46.81 30.41
N ILE A 343 8.85 -47.30 29.30
CA ILE A 343 9.63 -47.72 28.14
C ILE A 343 10.07 -46.46 27.38
N LEU A 344 11.38 -46.29 27.27
CA LEU A 344 11.97 -45.22 26.49
C LEU A 344 12.07 -45.65 25.01
N PRO A 345 11.72 -44.76 24.05
CA PRO A 345 12.03 -45.02 22.66
C PRO A 345 13.54 -45.18 22.49
N PRO A 346 14.01 -45.98 21.50
CA PRO A 346 15.42 -45.99 21.13
C PRO A 346 15.93 -44.57 20.87
N ALA A 347 17.14 -44.23 21.32
CA ALA A 347 17.70 -42.87 21.21
C ALA A 347 17.63 -42.30 19.77
N ALA A 348 17.79 -43.15 18.76
CA ALA A 348 17.68 -42.78 17.35
C ALA A 348 16.27 -42.31 16.90
N LEU A 349 15.22 -42.68 17.64
CA LEU A 349 13.83 -42.31 17.36
C LEU A 349 13.30 -41.21 18.29
N GLN A 350 14.04 -40.89 19.36
CA GLN A 350 13.63 -39.90 20.36
C GLN A 350 13.54 -38.49 19.77
N SER A 351 14.50 -38.09 18.93
CA SER A 351 14.43 -36.81 18.23
C SER A 351 13.35 -36.85 17.13
N LYS A 352 12.57 -35.77 17.02
CA LYS A 352 11.74 -35.59 15.83
C LYS A 352 12.63 -35.44 14.59
N PRO A 353 12.24 -36.04 13.44
CA PRO A 353 12.94 -35.79 12.20
C PRO A 353 12.80 -34.32 11.88
N THR A 354 13.85 -33.78 11.28
CA THR A 354 13.79 -32.46 10.69
C THR A 354 13.34 -32.60 9.25
N ILE A 355 12.37 -31.79 8.85
CA ILE A 355 12.03 -31.60 7.45
C ILE A 355 12.63 -30.29 6.98
N THR A 356 12.98 -30.29 5.71
CA THR A 356 13.47 -29.10 5.02
C THR A 356 12.26 -28.29 4.59
N VAL A 357 11.95 -27.21 5.29
CA VAL A 357 10.92 -26.26 4.87
C VAL A 357 11.56 -24.96 4.45
N ARG A 358 10.88 -24.25 3.56
CA ARG A 358 11.30 -22.92 3.19
C ARG A 358 10.58 -21.91 4.07
N SER A 359 11.35 -21.09 4.77
CA SER A 359 10.82 -20.04 5.64
C SER A 359 9.89 -19.13 4.84
N GLN A 360 8.79 -18.72 5.46
CA GLN A 360 7.89 -17.71 4.88
C GLN A 360 8.33 -16.27 5.18
N THR A 361 9.49 -16.11 5.83
CA THR A 361 10.04 -14.80 6.16
C THR A 361 10.27 -14.00 4.88
N PRO A 362 9.76 -12.75 4.79
CA PRO A 362 9.94 -11.92 3.61
C PRO A 362 11.42 -11.60 3.42
N ALA A 363 11.83 -11.42 2.16
CA ALA A 363 13.19 -10.97 1.89
C ALA A 363 13.32 -9.48 2.21
N VAL A 364 14.39 -9.10 2.91
CA VAL A 364 14.62 -7.72 3.35
C VAL A 364 15.56 -7.03 2.39
N ILE A 365 15.13 -5.90 1.82
CA ILE A 365 15.94 -5.03 0.96
C ILE A 365 16.04 -3.66 1.62
N ARG A 366 17.26 -3.16 1.86
CA ARG A 366 17.53 -1.92 2.59
C ARG A 366 18.42 -0.95 1.81
N LEU A 367 18.08 0.33 1.85
CA LEU A 367 18.96 1.42 1.47
C LEU A 367 19.59 2.00 2.74
N ASN A 368 20.92 2.04 2.81
CA ASN A 368 21.58 2.71 3.92
C ASN A 368 21.55 4.23 3.71
N GLY A 369 21.40 4.99 4.81
CA GLY A 369 21.25 6.45 4.81
C GLY A 369 22.51 7.23 5.20
N GLY A 370 23.66 6.56 5.30
CA GLY A 370 24.95 7.13 5.69
C GLY A 370 25.42 8.31 4.84
N ASP A 371 26.31 9.13 5.40
CA ASP A 371 26.93 10.24 4.67
C ASP A 371 28.07 9.74 3.79
N VAL A 372 27.83 9.64 2.48
CA VAL A 372 28.78 9.03 1.53
C VAL A 372 30.11 9.75 1.53
N ASP A 373 30.09 11.08 1.55
CA ASP A 373 31.31 11.88 1.52
C ASP A 373 32.15 11.69 2.78
N ALA A 374 31.50 11.41 3.93
CA ALA A 374 32.19 11.07 5.17
C ALA A 374 32.67 9.60 5.20
N LEU A 375 32.00 8.71 4.47
CA LEU A 375 32.35 7.29 4.44
C LEU A 375 33.50 6.99 3.45
N MET A 376 33.50 7.66 2.30
CA MET A 376 34.46 7.43 1.22
C MET A 376 35.88 7.82 1.64
N GLY A 377 36.84 6.92 1.44
CA GLY A 377 38.24 7.16 1.80
C GLY A 377 38.54 7.11 3.31
N THR A 378 37.53 6.95 4.17
CA THR A 378 37.71 6.86 5.62
C THR A 378 38.07 5.43 6.03
N THR A 379 39.06 5.31 6.91
CA THR A 379 39.45 4.04 7.54
C THR A 379 38.63 3.80 8.80
N PHE A 380 38.02 2.62 8.92
CA PHE A 380 37.24 2.22 10.09
C PHE A 380 38.00 1.15 10.88
N ASN A 381 38.12 1.31 12.20
CA ASN A 381 38.82 0.34 13.04
C ASN A 381 37.89 -0.80 13.48
N THR A 382 36.58 -0.52 13.57
CA THR A 382 35.58 -1.50 14.00
C THR A 382 34.31 -1.46 13.16
N GLU A 383 33.61 -2.60 13.08
CA GLU A 383 32.31 -2.69 12.41
C GLU A 383 31.24 -1.84 13.11
N SER A 384 31.39 -1.58 14.41
CA SER A 384 30.50 -0.69 15.17
C SER A 384 30.62 0.77 14.72
N GLU A 385 31.84 1.25 14.44
CA GLU A 385 32.08 2.60 13.90
C GLU A 385 31.41 2.76 12.54
N LEU A 386 31.63 1.80 11.64
CA LEU A 386 31.02 1.80 10.32
C LEU A 386 29.49 1.70 10.38
N SER A 387 28.94 0.83 11.24
CA SER A 387 27.50 0.70 11.44
C SER A 387 26.86 2.00 11.95
N THR A 388 27.56 2.72 12.81
CA THR A 388 27.14 4.05 13.29
C THR A 388 27.15 5.08 12.15
N ALA A 389 28.20 5.07 11.33
CA ALA A 389 28.34 5.96 10.18
C ALA A 389 27.34 5.65 9.04
N LEU A 390 26.85 4.41 8.93
CA LEU A 390 25.82 3.99 7.97
C LEU A 390 24.38 4.31 8.42
N ASN A 391 24.15 4.44 9.72
CA ASN A 391 22.86 4.77 10.31
C ASN A 391 22.85 6.13 11.02
N PRO A 392 23.37 7.22 10.43
CA PRO A 392 23.23 8.50 11.05
C PRO A 392 21.74 8.85 11.04
N ASN A 393 21.29 9.58 12.06
CA ASN A 393 19.99 10.22 12.07
C ASN A 393 20.18 11.73 11.75
N PRO A 394 20.76 12.09 10.59
CA PRO A 394 21.19 13.46 10.34
C PRO A 394 19.98 14.36 10.06
N PRO A 395 20.06 15.68 10.30
CA PRO A 395 19.04 16.60 9.81
C PRO A 395 18.80 16.43 8.30
N LEU A 396 17.58 16.72 7.82
CA LEU A 396 17.26 16.60 6.39
C LEU A 396 18.18 17.53 5.58
N PRO A 397 18.70 17.09 4.42
CA PRO A 397 19.40 17.98 3.50
C PRO A 397 18.44 19.07 3.02
N ALA A 398 18.98 20.24 2.70
CA ALA A 398 18.21 21.32 2.09
C ALA A 398 17.56 20.86 0.77
N SER A 399 16.43 21.47 0.41
CA SER A 399 15.44 21.06 -0.60
C SER A 399 15.90 20.84 -2.05
N ALA A 400 17.20 20.80 -2.36
CA ALA A 400 17.74 20.85 -3.73
C ALA A 400 18.55 19.61 -4.15
N ALA A 401 18.51 18.50 -3.39
CA ALA A 401 19.26 17.30 -3.76
C ALA A 401 18.69 16.63 -5.03
N PRO A 402 19.54 16.18 -5.98
CA PRO A 402 19.07 15.46 -7.16
C PRO A 402 18.38 14.16 -6.77
N VAL A 403 17.20 13.92 -7.34
CA VAL A 403 16.38 12.74 -7.08
C VAL A 403 16.88 11.57 -7.94
N ARG A 404 17.04 10.38 -7.35
CA ARG A 404 17.51 9.18 -8.08
C ARG A 404 16.48 8.06 -8.06
N PRO A 405 16.32 7.30 -9.16
CA PRO A 405 15.33 6.24 -9.23
C PRO A 405 15.73 4.99 -8.42
N VAL A 406 14.74 4.44 -7.73
CA VAL A 406 14.73 3.07 -7.19
C VAL A 406 13.50 2.39 -7.78
N SER A 407 13.69 1.37 -8.60
CA SER A 407 12.59 0.72 -9.32
C SER A 407 12.61 -0.79 -9.16
N LEU A 408 11.45 -1.36 -8.82
CA LEU A 408 11.17 -2.79 -8.88
C LEU A 408 9.96 -2.97 -9.79
N THR A 409 10.16 -3.60 -10.95
CA THR A 409 9.14 -3.69 -12.00
C THR A 409 8.96 -5.11 -12.51
N THR A 410 7.72 -5.55 -12.68
CA THR A 410 7.39 -6.78 -13.42
C THR A 410 6.51 -6.49 -14.63
N GLU A 411 6.68 -7.24 -15.72
CA GLU A 411 5.81 -7.10 -16.89
C GLU A 411 4.51 -7.88 -16.76
N ALA A 412 4.58 -9.13 -16.27
CA ALA A 412 3.44 -10.05 -16.23
C ALA A 412 3.24 -10.76 -14.88
N GLY A 413 4.27 -10.80 -14.01
CA GLY A 413 4.18 -11.48 -12.72
C GLY A 413 3.92 -10.56 -11.52
N ASP A 414 4.07 -11.14 -10.35
CA ASP A 414 3.78 -10.51 -9.05
C ASP A 414 5.02 -9.88 -8.42
N ILE A 415 4.82 -8.88 -7.56
CA ILE A 415 5.81 -8.48 -6.54
C ILE A 415 5.35 -9.04 -5.19
N SER A 416 6.12 -9.93 -4.56
CA SER A 416 5.61 -10.60 -3.36
C SER A 416 6.64 -10.91 -2.27
N ARG A 417 6.18 -10.95 -1.02
CA ARG A 417 6.95 -11.37 0.17
C ARG A 417 8.24 -10.58 0.36
N LEU A 418 8.16 -9.25 0.21
CA LEU A 418 9.30 -8.36 0.39
C LEU A 418 9.08 -7.47 1.62
N GLN A 419 10.19 -7.16 2.27
CA GLN A 419 10.32 -6.08 3.23
C GLN A 419 11.27 -5.03 2.66
N LEU A 420 10.74 -3.86 2.30
CA LEU A 420 11.51 -2.78 1.70
C LEU A 420 11.74 -1.67 2.73
N ASP A 421 13.01 -1.36 2.99
CA ASP A 421 13.43 -0.30 3.90
C ASP A 421 14.20 0.76 3.11
N PHE A 422 13.45 1.64 2.43
CA PHE A 422 13.99 2.63 1.50
C PHE A 422 14.07 4.02 2.16
N LEU A 423 14.47 4.05 3.43
CA LEU A 423 14.66 5.26 4.22
C LEU A 423 16.07 5.82 4.02
N SER A 424 16.23 6.64 2.97
CA SER A 424 17.49 7.33 2.67
C SER A 424 17.39 8.83 3.00
N TYR A 425 17.55 9.19 4.27
CA TYR A 425 17.29 10.57 4.74
C TYR A 425 18.15 11.65 4.08
N ARG A 426 19.35 11.32 3.60
CA ARG A 426 20.26 12.26 2.92
C ARG A 426 20.10 12.30 1.40
N PHE A 427 19.59 11.23 0.80
CA PHE A 427 19.49 11.15 -0.66
C PHE A 427 18.05 10.89 -1.04
N TRP A 428 17.45 11.87 -1.69
CA TRP A 428 16.09 11.76 -2.19
C TRP A 428 16.01 10.73 -3.30
N LYS A 429 15.09 9.80 -3.14
CA LYS A 429 14.83 8.74 -4.12
C LYS A 429 13.41 8.90 -4.67
N GLU A 430 13.27 8.70 -5.97
CA GLU A 430 11.97 8.43 -6.58
C GLU A 430 11.80 6.92 -6.62
N VAL A 431 10.78 6.41 -5.94
CA VAL A 431 10.56 4.97 -5.80
C VAL A 431 9.40 4.53 -6.69
N VAL A 432 9.63 3.53 -7.54
CA VAL A 432 8.60 2.92 -8.38
C VAL A 432 8.53 1.42 -8.10
N LEU A 433 7.40 0.96 -7.57
CA LEU A 433 7.05 -0.46 -7.49
C LEU A 433 5.91 -0.69 -8.47
N SER A 434 6.13 -1.48 -9.52
CA SER A 434 5.10 -1.75 -10.52
C SER A 434 5.00 -3.24 -10.79
N ALA A 435 3.86 -3.84 -10.49
CA ALA A 435 3.59 -5.24 -10.76
C ALA A 435 2.66 -5.42 -11.96
N GLY A 436 3.08 -6.21 -12.94
CA GLY A 436 2.27 -6.62 -14.09
C GLY A 436 1.03 -7.44 -13.72
N ARG A 437 0.97 -7.97 -12.49
CA ARG A 437 -0.22 -8.64 -11.93
C ARG A 437 -0.52 -8.15 -10.51
N ASP A 438 -0.05 -8.84 -9.46
CA ASP A 438 -0.39 -8.50 -8.07
C ASP A 438 0.82 -8.04 -7.24
N ILE A 439 0.55 -7.25 -6.19
CA ILE A 439 1.48 -7.03 -5.08
C ILE A 439 0.96 -7.78 -3.85
N LYS A 440 1.78 -8.67 -3.25
CA LYS A 440 1.34 -9.56 -2.15
C LYS A 440 2.29 -9.58 -0.96
N GLY A 441 1.76 -9.44 0.25
CA GLY A 441 2.54 -9.63 1.49
C GLY A 441 3.76 -8.70 1.57
N LEU A 442 3.59 -7.47 1.12
CA LEU A 442 4.63 -6.44 1.11
C LEU A 442 4.60 -5.64 2.41
N PHE A 443 5.76 -5.47 3.04
CA PHE A 443 5.98 -4.43 4.03
C PHE A 443 6.97 -3.42 3.47
N ALA A 444 6.63 -2.14 3.43
CA ALA A 444 7.52 -1.15 2.85
C ALA A 444 7.57 0.15 3.65
N LYS A 445 8.76 0.73 3.74
CA LYS A 445 9.01 2.08 4.29
C LYS A 445 9.69 2.93 3.21
N PHE A 446 9.13 4.10 2.96
CA PHE A 446 9.61 5.02 1.94
C PHE A 446 9.82 6.42 2.50
N LEU A 447 10.87 7.09 2.06
CA LEU A 447 10.99 8.54 2.19
C LEU A 447 10.24 9.22 1.04
N VAL A 448 9.43 10.22 1.33
CA VAL A 448 8.58 10.93 0.37
C VAL A 448 8.92 12.42 0.35
N PRO A 449 9.99 12.82 -0.37
CA PRO A 449 10.33 14.23 -0.53
C PRO A 449 9.24 14.97 -1.33
N LEU A 450 9.09 16.28 -1.09
CA LEU A 450 8.25 17.12 -1.91
C LEU A 450 8.95 17.36 -3.26
N LEU A 451 8.42 16.76 -4.32
CA LEU A 451 8.94 16.96 -5.67
C LEU A 451 8.29 18.18 -6.33
N SER A 452 9.03 18.83 -7.23
CA SER A 452 8.49 19.92 -8.05
C SER A 452 7.37 19.40 -8.97
N GLY A 453 6.40 20.28 -9.24
CA GLY A 453 5.24 19.95 -10.09
C GLY A 453 4.26 18.96 -9.46
N GLY A 454 4.37 18.71 -8.15
CA GLY A 454 3.46 17.81 -7.43
C GLY A 454 3.65 16.34 -7.80
N ASN A 455 4.68 15.93 -8.54
CA ASN A 455 4.87 14.53 -8.90
C ASN A 455 4.98 13.62 -7.66
N PRO A 456 4.37 12.41 -7.68
CA PRO A 456 4.50 11.48 -6.57
C PRO A 456 5.94 10.97 -6.49
N ALA A 457 6.54 11.10 -5.30
CA ALA A 457 7.89 10.62 -5.04
C ALA A 457 7.94 9.09 -4.89
N VAL A 458 6.80 8.48 -4.54
CA VAL A 458 6.65 7.04 -4.45
C VAL A 458 5.41 6.62 -5.22
N ARG A 459 5.56 5.65 -6.12
CA ARG A 459 4.47 5.05 -6.89
C ARG A 459 4.45 3.55 -6.65
N VAL A 460 3.32 3.02 -6.21
CA VAL A 460 3.10 1.59 -5.96
C VAL A 460 1.92 1.13 -6.79
N HIS A 461 2.16 0.48 -7.92
CA HIS A 461 1.15 0.10 -8.88
C HIS A 461 1.07 -1.43 -9.02
N ALA A 462 -0.15 -1.97 -9.01
CA ALA A 462 -0.44 -3.34 -9.39
C ALA A 462 -1.48 -3.33 -10.52
N ALA A 463 -1.21 -4.03 -11.62
CA ALA A 463 -2.18 -4.13 -12.71
C ALA A 463 -3.50 -4.79 -12.26
N ARG A 464 -3.46 -5.64 -11.23
CA ARG A 464 -4.62 -6.34 -10.69
C ARG A 464 -4.82 -6.08 -9.19
N HIS A 465 -4.24 -6.87 -8.28
CA HIS A 465 -4.58 -6.74 -6.85
C HIS A 465 -3.39 -6.29 -6.01
N ILE A 466 -3.67 -5.50 -4.98
CA ILE A 466 -2.76 -5.32 -3.84
C ILE A 466 -3.35 -6.09 -2.67
N ASP A 467 -2.67 -7.13 -2.21
CA ASP A 467 -3.10 -7.98 -1.09
C ASP A 467 -2.06 -7.93 0.05
N MET A 468 -2.44 -7.31 1.16
CA MET A 468 -1.63 -7.19 2.37
C MET A 468 -1.98 -8.25 3.42
N LYS A 469 -2.74 -9.30 3.07
CA LYS A 469 -2.95 -10.43 3.97
C LYS A 469 -1.62 -11.09 4.30
N THR A 470 -1.33 -11.19 5.58
CA THR A 470 -0.19 -11.96 6.10
C THR A 470 -0.63 -12.71 7.35
N GLU A 471 -0.08 -13.90 7.57
CA GLU A 471 -0.40 -14.71 8.75
C GLU A 471 -0.09 -13.98 10.07
N ASN A 472 0.90 -13.07 10.04
CA ASN A 472 1.41 -12.35 11.21
C ASN A 472 1.01 -10.86 11.26
N GLY A 473 0.22 -10.35 10.30
CA GLY A 473 -0.16 -8.93 10.24
C GLY A 473 1.00 -7.95 9.95
N ASN A 474 2.13 -8.46 9.43
CA ASN A 474 3.36 -7.70 9.22
C ASN A 474 3.47 -7.06 7.83
N ALA A 475 2.42 -7.06 7.00
CA ALA A 475 2.38 -6.26 5.77
C ALA A 475 1.91 -4.84 6.05
N GLY A 476 2.22 -3.92 5.14
CA GLY A 476 1.82 -2.51 5.22
C GLY A 476 2.76 -1.59 4.46
N MET A 477 2.38 -0.34 4.32
CA MET A 477 3.20 0.69 3.65
C MET A 477 3.28 1.93 4.54
N ILE A 478 4.50 2.42 4.76
CA ILE A 478 4.77 3.61 5.55
C ILE A 478 5.51 4.62 4.68
N PHE A 479 4.86 5.74 4.42
CA PHE A 479 5.38 6.91 3.72
C PHE A 479 5.86 7.91 4.76
N ILE A 480 7.08 8.42 4.65
CA ILE A 480 7.66 9.37 5.60
C ILE A 480 8.09 10.63 4.85
N GLY A 481 7.46 11.78 5.11
CA GLY A 481 7.81 13.04 4.47
C GLY A 481 6.63 13.99 4.25
N GLN A 482 6.79 14.92 3.31
CA GLN A 482 5.77 15.93 2.94
C GLN A 482 5.31 15.80 1.49
N GLY A 483 5.90 14.88 0.72
CA GLY A 483 5.56 14.68 -0.68
C GLY A 483 4.28 13.88 -0.87
N THR A 484 4.13 13.32 -2.07
CA THR A 484 2.99 12.45 -2.40
C THR A 484 3.43 11.00 -2.53
N GLY A 485 2.75 10.13 -1.80
CA GLY A 485 2.78 8.69 -2.02
C GLY A 485 1.54 8.25 -2.79
N GLU A 486 1.73 7.56 -3.91
CA GLU A 486 0.66 7.07 -4.78
C GLU A 486 0.60 5.55 -4.75
N ILE A 487 -0.61 5.00 -4.60
CA ILE A 487 -0.90 3.58 -4.63
C ILE A 487 -2.02 3.35 -5.65
N ARG A 488 -1.81 2.44 -6.61
CA ARG A 488 -2.81 2.07 -7.63
C ARG A 488 -2.96 0.56 -7.72
N ALA A 489 -4.19 0.06 -7.78
CA ALA A 489 -4.52 -1.32 -8.11
C ALA A 489 -5.61 -1.35 -9.19
N GLY A 490 -5.40 -2.04 -10.30
CA GLY A 490 -6.43 -2.18 -11.34
C GLY A 490 -7.68 -2.95 -10.90
N GLY A 491 -7.58 -3.71 -9.81
CA GLY A 491 -8.65 -4.42 -9.11
C GLY A 491 -8.68 -4.04 -7.63
N ASN A 492 -8.81 -5.04 -6.75
CA ASN A 492 -8.95 -4.82 -5.30
C ASN A 492 -7.66 -4.39 -4.60
N ILE A 493 -7.81 -3.57 -3.55
CA ILE A 493 -6.84 -3.34 -2.48
C ILE A 493 -7.38 -3.99 -1.22
N ASP A 494 -6.77 -5.10 -0.79
CA ASP A 494 -7.14 -5.81 0.42
C ASP A 494 -6.08 -5.58 1.50
N LEU A 495 -6.43 -4.78 2.50
CA LEU A 495 -5.57 -4.49 3.65
C LEU A 495 -5.72 -5.52 4.76
N ALA A 496 -6.83 -6.27 4.80
CA ALA A 496 -7.12 -7.30 5.80
C ALA A 496 -6.79 -6.86 7.25
N ASN A 497 -5.91 -7.61 7.94
CA ASN A 497 -5.41 -7.37 9.30
C ASN A 497 -3.95 -6.87 9.31
N SER A 498 -3.49 -6.32 8.20
CA SER A 498 -2.14 -5.74 8.05
C SER A 498 -1.97 -4.47 8.90
N ALA A 499 -0.74 -3.93 8.95
CA ALA A 499 -0.49 -2.59 9.49
C ALA A 499 -1.19 -1.48 8.68
N GLY A 500 -1.63 -1.77 7.46
CA GLY A 500 -2.33 -0.84 6.58
C GLY A 500 -1.38 0.11 5.87
N ILE A 501 -1.88 1.31 5.57
CA ILE A 501 -1.16 2.35 4.84
C ILE A 501 -1.03 3.57 5.75
N GLU A 502 0.19 4.07 5.93
CA GLU A 502 0.50 5.15 6.85
C GLU A 502 1.33 6.22 6.15
N HIS A 503 0.99 7.48 6.35
CA HIS A 503 1.82 8.62 5.96
C HIS A 503 2.21 9.41 7.21
N LYS A 504 3.50 9.56 7.47
CA LYS A 504 4.03 10.12 8.71
C LYS A 504 4.98 11.26 8.45
N SER A 505 5.09 12.13 9.45
CA SER A 505 6.22 13.04 9.55
C SER A 505 7.45 12.23 9.94
N ARG A 506 8.63 12.80 9.67
CA ARG A 506 9.89 12.23 10.11
C ARG A 506 9.99 12.32 11.64
N ASP A 507 10.45 11.25 12.28
CA ASP A 507 10.80 11.24 13.70
C ASP A 507 11.78 12.40 14.01
N GLY A 508 11.39 13.31 14.90
CA GLY A 508 12.24 14.42 15.35
C GLY A 508 12.06 15.76 14.62
N VAL A 509 11.22 15.87 13.58
CA VAL A 509 10.78 17.18 13.06
C VAL A 509 9.60 17.65 13.91
N ARG A 510 9.94 18.13 15.11
CA ARG A 510 9.00 18.45 16.20
C ARG A 510 8.48 19.87 16.03
N SER A 511 7.20 20.03 15.65
CA SER A 511 6.27 21.11 16.06
C SER A 511 5.31 21.60 14.96
N GLU A 512 5.61 21.39 13.68
CA GLU A 512 4.75 21.92 12.63
C GLU A 512 3.49 21.05 12.44
N ARG A 513 2.32 21.62 12.75
CA ARG A 513 1.02 21.12 12.28
C ARG A 513 0.93 21.36 10.77
N PHE A 514 0.20 20.52 10.03
CA PHE A 514 0.01 20.69 8.59
C PHE A 514 1.30 20.71 7.76
N GLN A 515 2.24 19.80 8.04
CA GLN A 515 3.41 19.60 7.18
C GLN A 515 3.01 19.18 5.76
N GLY A 516 1.76 18.73 5.59
CA GLY A 516 1.14 18.54 4.28
C GLY A 516 1.44 17.16 3.71
N GLY A 517 1.48 17.12 2.38
CA GLY A 517 1.56 15.87 1.63
C GLY A 517 0.22 15.27 1.29
N LEU A 518 0.27 14.24 0.46
CA LEU A 518 -0.90 13.54 -0.05
C LEU A 518 -0.62 12.04 -0.05
N LEU A 519 -1.57 11.29 0.49
CA LEU A 519 -1.68 9.86 0.25
C LEU A 519 -2.78 9.63 -0.78
N ASP A 520 -2.38 9.21 -1.97
CA ASP A 520 -3.26 9.04 -3.12
C ASP A 520 -3.46 7.55 -3.43
N ILE A 521 -4.71 7.07 -3.37
CA ILE A 521 -5.05 5.64 -3.44
C ILE A 521 -6.11 5.43 -4.52
N GLY A 522 -5.75 4.68 -5.56
CA GLY A 522 -6.64 4.34 -6.68
C GLY A 522 -6.92 2.83 -6.71
N ALA A 523 -8.18 2.42 -6.70
CA ALA A 523 -8.59 1.02 -6.81
C ALA A 523 -9.65 0.84 -7.90
N GLY A 524 -9.40 -0.07 -8.84
CA GLY A 524 -10.38 -0.43 -9.88
C GLY A 524 -11.45 -1.40 -9.38
N GLY A 525 -11.19 -2.10 -8.28
CA GLY A 525 -12.13 -2.99 -7.59
C GLY A 525 -12.51 -2.47 -6.20
N ASN A 526 -12.56 -3.35 -5.21
CA ASN A 526 -12.91 -3.00 -3.83
C ASN A 526 -11.70 -2.52 -3.03
N ILE A 527 -11.95 -1.73 -1.99
CA ILE A 527 -10.98 -1.50 -0.91
C ILE A 527 -11.53 -2.19 0.33
N ASP A 528 -10.84 -3.24 0.79
CA ASP A 528 -11.28 -4.08 1.89
C ASP A 528 -10.32 -3.97 3.09
N MET A 529 -10.87 -3.61 4.24
CA MET A 529 -10.15 -3.54 5.51
C MET A 529 -10.86 -4.45 6.51
N THR A 530 -10.12 -5.20 7.33
CA THR A 530 -10.68 -5.98 8.46
C THR A 530 -10.24 -5.39 9.79
N GLU A 531 -8.93 -5.28 10.04
CA GLU A 531 -8.31 -4.71 11.25
C GLU A 531 -7.10 -3.81 10.87
N SER A 532 -7.20 -3.15 9.73
CA SER A 532 -6.16 -2.28 9.18
C SER A 532 -6.56 -0.81 9.21
N ARG A 533 -5.66 0.04 8.73
CA ARG A 533 -5.86 1.49 8.67
C ARG A 533 -5.35 2.10 7.38
N ILE A 534 -5.90 3.25 7.03
CA ILE A 534 -5.32 4.20 6.09
C ILE A 534 -5.19 5.50 6.87
N THR A 535 -3.98 5.92 7.19
CA THR A 535 -3.81 7.06 8.08
C THR A 535 -2.71 8.02 7.66
N THR A 536 -2.91 9.30 7.93
CA THR A 536 -1.85 10.32 7.88
C THR A 536 -1.60 10.87 9.29
N PHE A 537 -0.36 11.17 9.63
CA PHE A 537 0.06 11.71 10.94
C PHE A 537 0.78 13.07 10.83
N ASN A 538 1.00 13.54 9.61
CA ASN A 538 1.67 14.79 9.26
C ASN A 538 0.71 15.91 8.81
N GLY A 539 -0.60 15.71 8.98
CA GLY A 539 -1.62 16.58 8.37
C GLY A 539 -1.75 16.43 6.85
N GLY A 540 -1.20 15.35 6.27
CA GLY A 540 -1.39 15.03 4.86
C GLY A 540 -2.83 14.66 4.56
N SER A 541 -3.31 14.99 3.35
CA SER A 541 -4.66 14.58 2.92
C SER A 541 -4.68 13.13 2.42
N ILE A 542 -5.83 12.48 2.52
CA ILE A 542 -6.11 11.16 1.94
C ILE A 542 -7.07 11.34 0.79
N PHE A 543 -6.71 10.80 -0.38
CA PHE A 543 -7.58 10.76 -1.55
C PHE A 543 -7.75 9.33 -2.02
N ILE A 544 -9.00 8.86 -2.07
CA ILE A 544 -9.37 7.50 -2.49
C ILE A 544 -10.31 7.59 -3.69
N HIS A 545 -9.94 6.93 -4.80
CA HIS A 545 -10.67 6.97 -6.06
C HIS A 545 -10.44 5.71 -6.92
N GLY A 546 -10.95 5.70 -8.16
CA GLY A 546 -10.80 4.63 -9.15
C GLY A 546 -9.39 4.51 -9.70
N ALA A 547 -8.98 3.33 -10.19
CA ALA A 547 -7.62 3.12 -10.70
C ALA A 547 -7.18 4.16 -11.75
N ASP A 548 -8.10 4.58 -12.62
CA ASP A 548 -7.85 5.53 -13.71
C ASP A 548 -8.07 7.00 -13.31
N GLY A 549 -8.36 7.28 -12.03
CA GLY A 549 -8.62 8.63 -11.59
C GLY A 549 -7.37 9.50 -11.77
N ILE A 550 -7.54 10.60 -12.49
CA ILE A 550 -6.48 11.60 -12.66
C ILE A 550 -6.46 12.49 -11.43
N ARG A 551 -5.27 12.70 -10.90
CA ARG A 551 -5.05 13.56 -9.73
C ARG A 551 -5.36 15.02 -10.04
N ILE A 552 -6.04 15.69 -9.11
CA ILE A 552 -6.30 17.13 -9.17
C ILE A 552 -5.67 17.76 -7.94
N VAL A 553 -4.48 18.32 -8.12
CA VAL A 553 -3.74 19.02 -7.06
C VAL A 553 -3.27 20.37 -7.51
N ASP A 554 -3.15 21.28 -6.56
CA ASP A 554 -2.53 22.57 -6.78
C ASP A 554 -1.01 22.43 -7.01
N ALA A 555 -0.33 23.53 -7.31
CA ALA A 555 1.13 23.57 -7.50
C ALA A 555 1.93 23.12 -6.27
N ALA A 556 1.31 23.11 -5.08
CA ALA A 556 1.89 22.61 -3.84
C ALA A 556 1.56 21.12 -3.58
N GLY A 557 0.92 20.43 -4.53
CA GLY A 557 0.53 19.03 -4.43
C GLY A 557 -0.68 18.77 -3.53
N ARG A 558 -1.41 19.81 -3.11
CA ARG A 558 -2.59 19.70 -2.24
C ARG A 558 -3.83 19.41 -3.10
N PRO A 559 -4.71 18.48 -2.71
CA PRO A 559 -5.97 18.25 -3.43
C PRO A 559 -6.79 19.53 -3.55
N ILE A 560 -7.23 19.87 -4.76
CA ILE A 560 -8.16 20.97 -4.97
C ILE A 560 -9.54 20.49 -4.51
N GLN A 561 -10.05 21.06 -3.40
CA GLN A 561 -11.39 20.75 -2.93
C GLN A 561 -12.43 21.20 -3.95
N GLY A 562 -13.44 20.35 -4.20
CA GLY A 562 -14.51 20.66 -5.14
C GLY A 562 -14.17 20.42 -6.61
N ALA A 563 -13.11 19.66 -6.91
CA ALA A 563 -12.90 19.17 -8.26
C ALA A 563 -14.00 18.15 -8.62
N VAL A 564 -15.08 18.68 -9.20
CA VAL A 564 -16.28 17.95 -9.57
C VAL A 564 -16.00 17.08 -10.80
N GLU A 565 -16.17 15.77 -10.66
CA GLU A 565 -16.52 14.92 -11.79
C GLU A 565 -17.81 15.44 -12.41
N THR A 566 -17.74 15.94 -13.64
CA THR A 566 -18.94 16.10 -14.46
C THR A 566 -19.39 14.71 -14.92
N ASN A 567 -20.61 14.30 -14.58
CA ASN A 567 -21.20 13.01 -14.98
C ASN A 567 -21.45 12.86 -16.49
N ALA A 568 -21.03 13.80 -17.33
CA ALA A 568 -21.25 13.75 -18.76
C ALA A 568 -19.92 13.96 -19.49
N VAL A 569 -19.32 12.83 -19.90
CA VAL A 569 -18.22 12.79 -20.85
C VAL A 569 -18.80 12.34 -22.18
N LEU A 570 -18.88 13.25 -23.13
CA LEU A 570 -19.13 12.92 -24.53
C LEU A 570 -17.83 12.38 -25.11
N ILE A 571 -17.85 11.14 -25.59
CA ILE A 571 -16.73 10.54 -26.30
C ILE A 571 -16.96 10.79 -27.79
N ASP A 572 -16.03 11.45 -28.47
CA ASP A 572 -16.11 11.62 -29.92
C ASP A 572 -15.87 10.27 -30.64
N GLN A 573 -16.08 10.23 -31.96
CA GLN A 573 -15.87 9.01 -32.75
C GLN A 573 -14.41 8.50 -32.77
N ALA A 574 -13.44 9.31 -32.30
CA ALA A 574 -12.03 8.95 -32.18
C ALA A 574 -11.66 8.45 -30.77
N GLY A 575 -12.60 8.41 -29.82
CA GLY A 575 -12.35 8.01 -28.44
C GLY A 575 -11.90 9.15 -27.53
N THR A 576 -11.94 10.40 -27.99
CA THR A 576 -11.52 11.57 -27.22
C THR A 576 -12.64 12.04 -26.29
N LYS A 577 -12.34 12.19 -25.00
CA LYS A 577 -13.28 12.62 -23.95
C LYS A 577 -13.52 14.13 -24.00
N VAL A 578 -14.77 14.57 -24.15
CA VAL A 578 -15.21 15.97 -24.15
C VAL A 578 -16.26 16.19 -23.04
N LEU A 579 -16.14 17.31 -22.32
CA LEU A 579 -16.95 17.64 -21.14
C LEU A 579 -18.38 18.11 -21.52
N ALA A 580 -19.41 17.66 -20.80
CA ALA A 580 -20.74 18.27 -20.82
C ALA A 580 -21.02 19.06 -19.53
N LEU A 581 -21.62 20.24 -19.69
CA LEU A 581 -21.90 21.18 -18.61
C LEU A 581 -23.28 20.89 -17.98
N PRO A 582 -23.42 20.94 -16.64
CA PRO A 582 -24.72 20.85 -15.98
C PRO A 582 -25.58 22.11 -16.21
N ASP A 583 -26.91 21.92 -16.17
CA ASP A 583 -27.88 23.02 -16.18
C ASP A 583 -27.95 23.75 -14.82
N GLN A 584 -28.81 24.78 -14.72
CA GLN A 584 -28.95 25.58 -13.49
C GLN A 584 -29.59 24.82 -12.31
N GLN A 585 -30.13 23.61 -12.54
CA GLN A 585 -30.68 22.74 -11.50
C GLN A 585 -29.73 21.59 -11.10
N GLY A 586 -28.54 21.51 -11.70
CA GLY A 586 -27.59 20.43 -11.44
C GLY A 586 -27.94 19.12 -12.14
N THR A 587 -28.85 19.14 -13.11
CA THR A 587 -29.24 17.95 -13.87
C THR A 587 -28.30 17.80 -15.08
N PRO A 588 -27.66 16.62 -15.27
CA PRO A 588 -26.88 16.35 -16.47
C PRO A 588 -27.81 16.15 -17.67
N ALA A 589 -27.85 17.10 -18.61
CA ALA A 589 -28.54 16.94 -19.88
C ALA A 589 -27.65 16.16 -20.86
N PRO A 590 -28.05 14.96 -21.35
CA PRO A 590 -27.30 14.25 -22.37
C PRO A 590 -27.39 15.02 -23.69
N ILE A 591 -26.26 15.55 -24.16
CA ILE A 591 -26.15 16.19 -25.47
C ILE A 591 -25.45 15.23 -26.42
N GLN A 592 -26.16 14.58 -27.34
CA GLN A 592 -25.53 13.73 -28.36
C GLN A 592 -24.93 14.61 -29.46
N ALA A 593 -23.60 14.64 -29.58
CA ALA A 593 -22.91 15.38 -30.63
C ALA A 593 -22.60 14.48 -31.84
N TYR A 594 -23.10 14.81 -33.03
CA TYR A 594 -22.75 14.13 -34.28
C TYR A 594 -21.77 14.97 -35.11
N LYS A 595 -20.63 14.38 -35.45
CA LYS A 595 -19.71 14.90 -36.47
C LYS A 595 -20.14 14.32 -37.82
N THR A 596 -20.73 15.14 -38.68
CA THR A 596 -21.01 14.74 -40.07
C THR A 596 -19.98 15.39 -40.98
N THR A 597 -19.16 14.58 -41.63
CA THR A 597 -18.32 15.03 -42.75
C THR A 597 -19.18 14.99 -44.00
N LEU A 598 -19.52 16.15 -44.54
CA LEU A 598 -20.29 16.22 -45.78
C LEU A 598 -19.39 15.79 -46.97
N PRO A 599 -19.92 15.00 -47.93
CA PRO A 599 -19.14 14.58 -49.09
C PRO A 599 -18.67 15.79 -49.90
N VAL A 600 -17.41 15.73 -50.31
CA VAL A 600 -16.68 16.80 -50.99
C VAL A 600 -17.22 17.00 -52.42
N ASP A 601 -17.76 18.18 -52.71
CA ASP A 601 -17.83 18.70 -54.08
C ASP A 601 -16.51 19.43 -54.39
N GLN A 602 -15.98 19.26 -55.60
CA GLN A 602 -14.65 19.70 -56.06
C GLN A 602 -14.38 21.21 -55.92
N ALA A 603 -15.37 22.02 -55.54
CA ALA A 603 -15.22 23.47 -55.35
C ALA A 603 -15.06 23.93 -53.89
N ASN A 604 -15.24 23.08 -52.87
CA ASN A 604 -15.12 23.48 -51.46
C ASN A 604 -14.36 22.44 -50.60
N PRO A 605 -13.39 22.86 -49.76
CA PRO A 605 -12.70 21.96 -48.86
C PRO A 605 -13.66 21.34 -47.82
N ALA A 606 -13.34 20.13 -47.35
CA ALA A 606 -14.19 19.32 -46.48
C ALA A 606 -14.75 20.14 -45.29
N GLN A 607 -16.07 20.34 -45.28
CA GLN A 607 -16.77 21.01 -44.19
C GLN A 607 -17.13 19.98 -43.10
N THR A 608 -16.76 20.29 -41.86
CA THR A 608 -17.08 19.46 -40.69
C THR A 608 -18.28 20.07 -39.98
N LEU A 609 -19.41 19.35 -39.96
CA LEU A 609 -20.62 19.78 -39.28
C LEU A 609 -20.68 19.13 -37.90
N PHE A 610 -20.79 19.95 -36.84
CA PHE A 610 -21.09 19.49 -35.49
C PHE A 610 -22.56 19.80 -35.17
N THR A 611 -23.35 18.77 -34.89
CA THR A 611 -24.73 18.92 -34.43
C THR A 611 -24.86 18.34 -33.03
N ALA A 612 -25.66 18.99 -32.17
CA ALA A 612 -25.91 18.58 -30.79
C ALA A 612 -27.41 18.29 -30.63
N GLN A 613 -27.77 17.13 -30.08
CA GLN A 613 -29.15 16.69 -29.89
C GLN A 613 -29.47 16.53 -28.40
N ASP A 614 -30.59 17.11 -27.96
CA ASP A 614 -31.18 16.88 -26.64
C ASP A 614 -32.06 15.63 -26.68
N VAL A 615 -31.83 14.68 -25.77
CA VAL A 615 -32.52 13.38 -25.72
C VAL A 615 -33.46 13.22 -24.52
N THR A 616 -33.65 14.28 -23.73
CA THR A 616 -34.10 14.13 -22.33
C THR A 616 -35.59 13.78 -22.14
N ASN A 617 -36.43 13.78 -23.19
CA ASN A 617 -37.90 13.64 -23.04
C ASN A 617 -38.62 12.61 -23.94
N GLY A 618 -37.92 11.68 -24.60
CA GLY A 618 -38.57 10.68 -25.48
C GLY A 618 -39.36 11.27 -26.67
N ARG A 619 -39.24 12.59 -26.89
CA ARG A 619 -39.76 13.34 -28.02
C ARG A 619 -38.58 14.09 -28.63
N VAL A 620 -38.32 13.84 -29.91
CA VAL A 620 -37.26 14.52 -30.67
C VAL A 620 -37.71 15.94 -30.93
N GLU A 621 -37.19 16.91 -30.17
CA GLU A 621 -37.27 18.32 -30.52
C GLU A 621 -35.91 18.74 -31.10
N LEU A 622 -35.86 18.90 -32.41
CA LEU A 622 -34.67 19.33 -33.15
C LEU A 622 -34.41 20.82 -32.88
N VAL A 623 -33.55 21.12 -31.91
CA VAL A 623 -33.05 22.49 -31.68
C VAL A 623 -31.97 22.79 -32.73
N TRP A 624 -32.37 23.29 -33.90
CA TRP A 624 -31.44 23.71 -34.96
C TRP A 624 -30.73 25.03 -34.60
N LYS A 625 -29.43 24.99 -34.34
CA LYS A 625 -28.45 26.00 -34.82
C LYS A 625 -27.06 25.36 -35.03
N PRO A 626 -26.73 24.92 -36.26
CA PRO A 626 -25.39 24.45 -36.60
C PRO A 626 -24.31 25.51 -36.36
N LEU A 627 -23.14 25.07 -35.89
CA LEU A 627 -21.91 25.86 -35.81
C LEU A 627 -20.99 25.41 -36.96
N PHE A 628 -20.56 26.31 -37.84
CA PHE A 628 -19.58 26.00 -38.87
C PHE A 628 -18.21 26.56 -38.47
N VAL A 629 -17.16 25.76 -38.63
CA VAL A 629 -15.77 26.20 -38.54
C VAL A 629 -15.10 25.93 -39.89
N GLU A 630 -14.73 26.98 -40.60
CA GLU A 630 -13.89 26.86 -41.80
C GLU A 630 -12.42 26.67 -41.40
N GLN A 631 -11.61 26.03 -42.26
CA GLN A 631 -10.15 25.90 -42.07
C GLN A 631 -9.40 27.25 -41.98
N THR A 632 -10.08 28.37 -42.25
CA THR A 632 -9.57 29.74 -42.11
C THR A 632 -9.73 30.30 -40.68
N GLY A 633 -10.34 29.56 -39.75
CA GLY A 633 -10.52 29.98 -38.36
C GLY A 633 -11.70 30.94 -38.10
N GLN A 634 -12.65 31.06 -39.04
CA GLN A 634 -13.86 31.86 -38.83
C GLN A 634 -15.05 30.98 -38.42
N LEU A 635 -15.79 31.43 -37.41
CA LEU A 635 -16.95 30.75 -36.82
C LEU A 635 -18.24 31.37 -37.40
N PHE A 636 -19.17 30.54 -37.90
CA PHE A 636 -20.49 31.00 -38.36
C PHE A 636 -21.62 30.41 -37.51
N LEU A 637 -22.63 31.24 -37.19
CA LEU A 637 -23.92 30.82 -36.67
C LEU A 637 -24.95 30.74 -37.82
N VAL A 638 -25.81 29.73 -37.80
CA VAL A 638 -26.96 29.68 -38.73
C VAL A 638 -27.91 30.85 -38.45
N GLY A 639 -27.99 31.76 -39.42
CA GLY A 639 -28.63 33.07 -39.35
C GLY A 639 -27.91 34.16 -40.18
N GLY A 640 -26.67 33.91 -40.63
CA GLY A 640 -25.93 34.79 -41.53
C GLY A 640 -25.11 35.89 -40.84
N GLU A 641 -25.15 35.98 -39.51
CA GLU A 641 -24.29 36.90 -38.76
C GLU A 641 -22.90 36.28 -38.53
N ARG A 642 -21.87 37.02 -38.95
CA ARG A 642 -20.47 36.71 -38.71
C ARG A 642 -20.11 37.15 -37.29
N VAL A 643 -19.67 36.21 -36.45
CA VAL A 643 -19.16 36.56 -35.13
C VAL A 643 -17.69 36.95 -35.25
N LYS A 644 -17.33 38.16 -34.83
CA LYS A 644 -15.94 38.68 -34.86
C LYS A 644 -15.18 38.27 -33.60
N GLN A 645 -13.86 38.18 -33.70
CA GLN A 645 -12.98 38.01 -32.54
C GLN A 645 -13.28 39.08 -31.48
N GLY A 646 -13.52 38.64 -30.23
CA GLY A 646 -13.92 39.51 -29.12
C GLY A 646 -15.43 39.69 -28.92
N GLU A 647 -16.28 39.15 -29.79
CA GLU A 647 -17.74 39.15 -29.56
C GLU A 647 -18.17 38.09 -28.54
N GLN A 648 -19.20 38.46 -27.79
CA GLN A 648 -19.85 37.63 -26.79
C GLN A 648 -21.00 36.87 -27.43
N ILE A 649 -20.92 35.54 -27.48
CA ILE A 649 -22.04 34.69 -27.88
C ILE A 649 -22.79 34.29 -26.62
N VAL A 650 -24.08 34.62 -26.56
CA VAL A 650 -24.96 34.18 -25.46
C VAL A 650 -25.63 32.87 -25.86
N PHE A 651 -25.27 31.76 -25.22
CA PHE A 651 -25.91 30.47 -25.40
C PHE A 651 -26.63 30.10 -24.10
N ASN A 652 -27.96 29.97 -24.14
CA ASN A 652 -28.79 29.65 -22.98
C ASN A 652 -28.48 30.55 -21.74
N GLN A 653 -28.47 31.87 -21.96
CA GLN A 653 -28.14 32.90 -20.95
C GLN A 653 -26.69 32.87 -20.40
N LYS A 654 -25.78 32.06 -20.95
CA LYS A 654 -24.35 32.09 -20.61
C LYS A 654 -23.54 32.76 -21.71
N VAL A 655 -22.59 33.60 -21.32
CA VAL A 655 -21.74 34.38 -22.23
C VAL A 655 -20.44 33.62 -22.52
N VAL A 656 -20.22 33.24 -23.78
CA VAL A 656 -18.96 32.67 -24.28
C VAL A 656 -18.23 33.74 -25.09
N LEU A 657 -16.96 34.00 -24.74
CA LEU A 657 -16.09 34.90 -25.51
C LEU A 657 -15.37 34.09 -26.58
N VAL A 658 -15.42 34.54 -27.83
CA VAL A 658 -14.66 33.94 -28.94
C VAL A 658 -13.35 34.69 -29.09
N ASP A 659 -12.25 34.11 -28.63
CA ASP A 659 -10.90 34.63 -28.86
C ASP A 659 -10.07 33.62 -29.67
N LEU A 660 -9.62 34.06 -30.85
CA LEU A 660 -8.85 33.25 -31.80
C LEU A 660 -7.34 33.27 -31.49
N ASN A 661 -6.89 34.12 -30.57
CA ASN A 661 -5.50 34.20 -30.11
C ASN A 661 -5.46 34.48 -28.61
N PRO A 662 -5.82 33.50 -27.75
CA PRO A 662 -5.65 33.69 -26.31
C PRO A 662 -4.18 34.00 -26.04
N ALA A 663 -3.93 35.05 -25.26
CA ALA A 663 -2.57 35.40 -24.83
C ALA A 663 -1.89 34.14 -24.29
N ARG A 664 -0.70 33.79 -24.75
CA ARG A 664 0.00 32.59 -24.27
C ARG A 664 1.04 32.98 -23.22
N ALA A 665 1.19 32.18 -22.17
CA ALA A 665 2.30 32.29 -21.24
C ALA A 665 3.61 31.94 -21.96
N ALA A 666 4.74 32.20 -21.32
CA ALA A 666 6.07 31.98 -21.91
C ALA A 666 6.34 30.50 -22.30
N ASP A 667 5.58 29.56 -21.75
CA ASP A 667 5.64 28.12 -22.05
C ASP A 667 4.66 27.68 -23.17
N GLY A 668 3.91 28.61 -23.76
CA GLY A 668 2.94 28.34 -24.82
C GLY A 668 1.54 27.94 -24.35
N SER A 669 1.29 27.87 -23.04
CA SER A 669 -0.04 27.64 -22.45
C SER A 669 -0.94 28.87 -22.60
N ALA A 670 -2.26 28.69 -22.78
CA ALA A 670 -3.19 29.81 -22.91
C ALA A 670 -3.45 30.50 -21.55
N ILE A 671 -3.28 31.81 -21.50
CA ILE A 671 -3.65 32.70 -20.39
C ILE A 671 -5.13 33.04 -20.57
N LEU A 672 -5.94 32.72 -19.57
CA LEU A 672 -7.36 33.07 -19.57
C LEU A 672 -7.58 34.58 -19.48
N ALA A 673 -8.59 35.08 -20.18
CA ALA A 673 -9.21 36.37 -19.91
C ALA A 673 -10.37 36.19 -18.91
N ASN A 674 -10.17 36.58 -17.65
CA ASN A 674 -11.23 36.75 -16.63
C ASN A 674 -12.01 35.47 -16.23
N GLY A 675 -11.35 34.32 -16.10
CA GLY A 675 -11.95 33.14 -15.44
C GLY A 675 -13.11 32.47 -16.18
N ARG A 676 -13.17 32.59 -17.51
CA ARG A 676 -14.19 31.94 -18.35
C ARG A 676 -13.58 30.77 -19.15
N PRO A 677 -14.34 29.69 -19.42
CA PRO A 677 -13.89 28.59 -20.28
C PRO A 677 -13.50 29.11 -21.66
N ALA A 678 -12.37 28.64 -22.20
CA ALA A 678 -11.92 28.97 -23.55
C ALA A 678 -11.93 27.72 -24.44
N LEU A 679 -12.34 27.89 -25.70
CA LEU A 679 -12.13 26.89 -26.74
C LEU A 679 -10.72 27.11 -27.32
N VAL A 680 -9.82 26.15 -27.15
CA VAL A 680 -8.46 26.18 -27.73
C VAL A 680 -8.36 25.00 -28.69
N ASP A 681 -8.11 25.28 -29.97
CA ASP A 681 -7.97 24.28 -31.03
C ASP A 681 -9.13 23.27 -31.14
N GLY A 682 -10.37 23.72 -30.85
CA GLY A 682 -11.58 22.89 -30.89
C GLY A 682 -11.87 22.08 -29.62
N ALA A 683 -10.99 22.14 -28.61
CA ALA A 683 -11.23 21.55 -27.29
C ALA A 683 -11.65 22.63 -26.28
N LEU A 684 -12.70 22.36 -25.50
CA LEU A 684 -13.08 23.20 -24.36
C LEU A 684 -12.10 22.94 -23.21
N GLN A 685 -11.18 23.88 -22.97
CA GLN A 685 -10.28 23.81 -21.82
C GLN A 685 -10.85 24.62 -20.66
N LEU A 686 -11.20 23.92 -19.59
CA LEU A 686 -11.56 24.51 -18.30
C LEU A 686 -10.30 24.58 -17.44
N HIS A 687 -9.70 25.77 -17.44
CA HIS A 687 -8.73 26.16 -16.43
C HIS A 687 -9.49 26.97 -15.36
N VAL A 688 -9.42 26.54 -14.10
CA VAL A 688 -9.84 27.38 -12.97
C VAL A 688 -8.55 27.89 -12.32
N ASP A 689 -8.37 29.21 -12.27
CA ASP A 689 -7.18 29.87 -11.73
C ASP A 689 -5.84 29.43 -12.35
N GLY A 690 -5.85 29.06 -13.64
CA GLY A 690 -4.67 28.58 -14.35
C GLY A 690 -4.30 27.11 -14.05
N GLN A 691 -5.18 26.36 -13.40
CA GLN A 691 -4.98 24.94 -13.09
C GLN A 691 -5.92 24.07 -13.93
N ALA A 692 -5.38 22.99 -14.51
CA ALA A 692 -6.14 22.03 -15.30
C ALA A 692 -7.13 21.26 -14.42
N ILE A 693 -8.40 21.22 -14.82
CA ILE A 693 -9.41 20.38 -14.17
C ILE A 693 -9.41 19.00 -14.84
N ALA A 694 -9.19 17.95 -14.07
CA ALA A 694 -9.30 16.58 -14.55
C ALA A 694 -10.65 15.95 -14.15
N ILE A 695 -11.04 14.89 -14.86
CA ILE A 695 -12.18 14.06 -14.49
C ILE A 695 -11.61 12.86 -13.72
N VAL A 696 -11.98 12.76 -12.44
CA VAL A 696 -11.64 11.59 -11.63
C VAL A 696 -12.59 10.45 -12.02
N SER A 697 -12.27 9.21 -11.70
CA SER A 697 -13.27 8.14 -11.70
C SER A 697 -13.39 7.60 -10.27
N PRO A 698 -14.58 7.23 -9.78
CA PRO A 698 -14.74 6.66 -8.45
C PRO A 698 -14.10 5.26 -8.37
N VAL A 699 -13.78 4.78 -7.15
CA VAL A 699 -13.36 3.38 -6.91
C VAL A 699 -14.34 2.45 -7.62
N GLY A 700 -13.86 1.54 -8.46
CA GLY A 700 -14.77 0.75 -9.32
C GLY A 700 -15.68 -0.20 -8.52
N GLY A 701 -15.30 -0.54 -7.28
CA GLY A 701 -16.09 -1.36 -6.36
C GLY A 701 -16.51 -0.63 -5.07
N LYS A 702 -16.74 -1.42 -4.01
CA LYS A 702 -17.12 -0.98 -2.67
C LYS A 702 -15.90 -0.65 -1.80
N VAL A 703 -16.08 0.19 -0.78
CA VAL A 703 -15.09 0.47 0.26
C VAL A 703 -15.59 -0.04 1.60
N ASN A 704 -14.92 -1.05 2.16
CA ASN A 704 -15.23 -1.62 3.47
C ASN A 704 -14.17 -1.22 4.50
N VAL A 705 -14.51 -0.33 5.42
CA VAL A 705 -13.62 0.17 6.48
C VAL A 705 -13.79 -0.68 7.74
N GLY A 706 -13.46 -1.97 7.69
CA GLY A 706 -13.14 -2.87 8.82
C GLY A 706 -13.91 -2.82 10.15
N GLY A 707 -13.32 -3.45 11.17
CA GLY A 707 -13.82 -3.53 12.53
C GLY A 707 -12.74 -3.28 13.56
N ASN A 708 -13.14 -2.86 14.76
CA ASN A 708 -12.27 -2.51 15.87
C ASN A 708 -11.94 -3.70 16.81
N ALA A 709 -12.04 -4.95 16.34
CA ALA A 709 -12.02 -6.13 17.23
C ALA A 709 -10.62 -6.64 17.64
N GLY A 710 -9.52 -6.07 17.13
CA GLY A 710 -8.15 -6.54 17.38
C GLY A 710 -7.39 -5.76 18.46
N ASN A 711 -6.19 -6.22 18.82
CA ASN A 711 -5.27 -5.54 19.77
C ASN A 711 -4.81 -4.13 19.31
N ARG A 712 -5.14 -3.75 18.08
CA ARG A 712 -4.92 -2.42 17.49
C ARG A 712 -6.23 -1.62 17.33
N ALA A 713 -7.30 -2.01 18.03
CA ALA A 713 -8.64 -1.42 17.99
C ALA A 713 -8.65 0.12 18.00
N GLU A 714 -7.71 0.69 18.76
CA GLU A 714 -7.59 2.13 18.95
C GLU A 714 -7.25 2.89 17.67
N GLN A 715 -6.66 2.25 16.65
CA GLN A 715 -6.13 2.93 15.47
C GLN A 715 -6.58 2.34 14.12
N THR A 716 -7.70 1.61 14.06
CA THR A 716 -8.27 1.13 12.79
C THR A 716 -9.09 2.23 12.10
N GLY A 717 -9.23 2.14 10.77
CA GLY A 717 -10.09 3.03 9.98
C GLY A 717 -9.35 3.93 9.00
N ILE A 718 -10.04 4.93 8.45
CA ILE A 718 -9.46 5.95 7.57
C ILE A 718 -9.35 7.24 8.37
N THR A 719 -8.13 7.66 8.70
CA THR A 719 -7.93 8.80 9.61
C THR A 719 -6.86 9.77 9.17
N THR A 720 -7.07 11.06 9.38
CA THR A 720 -5.98 12.05 9.26
C THR A 720 -5.72 12.64 10.63
N ALA A 721 -4.46 12.71 11.03
CA ALA A 721 -4.05 13.33 12.27
C ALA A 721 -3.21 14.58 12.00
N ARG A 722 -3.40 15.60 12.83
CA ARG A 722 -2.80 16.94 12.70
C ARG A 722 -3.29 17.69 11.45
N GLY A 723 -4.54 17.48 11.07
CA GLY A 723 -5.20 18.08 9.91
C GLY A 723 -5.29 17.16 8.71
N GLY A 724 -5.55 17.77 7.55
CA GLY A 724 -5.65 17.06 6.27
C GLY A 724 -7.07 16.58 5.97
N ASN A 725 -7.45 16.62 4.70
CA ASN A 725 -8.79 16.24 4.26
C ASN A 725 -8.86 14.76 3.92
N ILE A 726 -10.05 14.17 4.04
CA ILE A 726 -10.36 12.85 3.52
C ILE A 726 -11.38 13.01 2.39
N THR A 727 -11.00 12.58 1.19
CA THR A 727 -11.92 12.50 0.06
C THR A 727 -11.97 11.06 -0.43
N LEU A 728 -13.16 10.46 -0.45
CA LEU A 728 -13.41 9.09 -0.87
C LEU A 728 -14.50 9.06 -1.94
N LEU A 729 -14.15 8.59 -3.13
CA LEU A 729 -15.05 8.41 -4.26
C LEU A 729 -15.19 6.92 -4.55
N SER A 730 -16.40 6.37 -4.53
CA SER A 730 -16.68 4.95 -4.76
C SER A 730 -17.89 4.77 -5.69
N THR A 731 -17.87 3.72 -6.50
CA THR A 731 -19.00 3.32 -7.33
C THR A 731 -19.96 2.48 -6.50
N GLY A 732 -19.44 1.53 -5.72
CA GLY A 732 -20.21 0.67 -4.84
C GLY A 732 -20.49 1.29 -3.47
N ASP A 733 -20.86 0.43 -2.53
CA ASP A 733 -21.17 0.83 -1.16
C ASP A 733 -19.93 1.32 -0.40
N VAL A 734 -20.13 2.25 0.52
CA VAL A 734 -19.12 2.64 1.51
C VAL A 734 -19.60 2.19 2.88
N ASN A 735 -18.96 1.17 3.44
CA ASN A 735 -19.36 0.54 4.71
C ASN A 735 -18.32 0.82 5.80
N VAL A 736 -18.67 1.63 6.80
CA VAL A 736 -17.78 1.95 7.93
C VAL A 736 -17.75 0.85 9.00
N ASN A 737 -18.72 -0.07 8.98
CA ASN A 737 -18.76 -1.26 9.85
C ASN A 737 -18.43 -0.90 11.33
N LYS A 738 -17.52 -1.58 12.02
CA LYS A 738 -17.17 -1.24 13.43
C LYS A 738 -15.90 -0.37 13.52
N SER A 739 -15.50 0.27 12.43
CA SER A 739 -14.37 1.20 12.42
C SER A 739 -14.86 2.62 12.19
N ARG A 740 -13.98 3.51 11.70
CA ARG A 740 -14.25 4.94 11.59
C ARG A 740 -13.64 5.57 10.34
N ILE A 741 -14.23 6.68 9.95
CA ILE A 741 -13.64 7.66 9.04
C ILE A 741 -13.58 8.98 9.79
N GLY A 742 -12.38 9.50 10.08
CA GLY A 742 -12.31 10.72 10.87
C GLY A 742 -11.05 11.56 10.73
N THR A 743 -11.24 12.87 10.83
CA THR A 743 -10.16 13.86 10.81
C THR A 743 -9.89 14.37 12.22
N PHE A 744 -8.62 14.53 12.58
CA PHE A 744 -8.18 15.05 13.88
C PHE A 744 -7.31 16.29 13.68
N ASP A 745 -7.55 17.31 14.51
CA ASP A 745 -6.92 18.63 14.43
C ASP A 745 -7.24 19.34 13.08
N THR A 746 -8.53 19.45 12.76
CA THR A 746 -9.16 20.01 11.53
C THR A 746 -9.16 19.09 10.30
N GLY A 747 -9.86 19.52 9.24
CA GLY A 747 -9.92 18.82 7.95
C GLY A 747 -11.34 18.36 7.60
N ASN A 748 -11.68 18.47 6.32
CA ASN A 748 -13.00 18.11 5.81
C ASN A 748 -13.06 16.63 5.39
N ILE A 749 -14.25 16.06 5.46
CA ILE A 749 -14.55 14.71 4.97
C ILE A 749 -15.55 14.82 3.82
N THR A 750 -15.22 14.24 2.68
CA THR A 750 -16.12 14.09 1.54
C THR A 750 -16.18 12.63 1.12
N ILE A 751 -17.37 12.04 1.14
CA ILE A 751 -17.62 10.66 0.70
C ILE A 751 -18.70 10.69 -0.36
N LYS A 752 -18.40 10.14 -1.54
CA LYS A 752 -19.34 10.01 -2.64
C LYS A 752 -19.44 8.55 -3.07
N SER A 753 -20.65 8.00 -3.10
CA SER A 753 -21.00 6.71 -3.69
C SER A 753 -21.91 6.93 -4.90
N THR A 754 -21.45 6.59 -6.11
CA THR A 754 -22.18 6.91 -7.36
C THR A 754 -23.22 5.88 -7.77
N ALA A 755 -23.22 4.68 -7.19
CA ALA A 755 -24.26 3.67 -7.40
C ALA A 755 -24.66 2.90 -6.12
N GLY A 756 -23.96 3.12 -5.00
CA GLY A 756 -24.14 2.38 -3.76
C GLY A 756 -24.77 3.18 -2.62
N THR A 757 -24.75 2.55 -1.45
CA THR A 757 -25.18 3.07 -0.15
C THR A 757 -23.97 3.53 0.67
N ILE A 758 -24.12 4.57 1.48
CA ILE A 758 -23.14 4.94 2.50
C ILE A 758 -23.69 4.51 3.86
N ASN A 759 -23.01 3.57 4.52
CA ASN A 759 -23.27 3.17 5.90
C ASN A 759 -22.26 3.84 6.83
N ALA A 760 -22.75 4.76 7.67
CA ALA A 760 -21.93 5.62 8.52
C ALA A 760 -21.38 4.94 9.79
N GLY A 761 -21.47 3.60 9.92
CA GLY A 761 -20.86 2.83 11.00
C GLY A 761 -21.88 2.07 11.85
N SER A 762 -21.46 1.01 12.53
CA SER A 762 -22.31 0.02 13.21
C SER A 762 -21.92 -0.21 14.68
N GLY A 763 -20.96 0.57 15.19
CA GLY A 763 -20.63 0.58 16.63
C GLY A 763 -21.73 1.23 17.47
N SER A 764 -21.68 0.98 18.78
CA SER A 764 -22.69 1.53 19.71
C SER A 764 -22.50 3.03 19.92
N LYS A 765 -23.60 3.75 20.14
CA LYS A 765 -23.58 5.21 20.42
C LYS A 765 -22.74 5.58 21.64
N ASP A 766 -22.74 4.70 22.64
CA ASP A 766 -22.06 4.90 23.92
C ASP A 766 -20.62 4.33 23.92
N GLU A 767 -20.22 3.66 22.83
CA GLU A 767 -18.87 3.15 22.67
C GLU A 767 -17.92 4.31 22.41
N LYS A 768 -17.17 4.71 23.44
CA LYS A 768 -16.07 5.66 23.33
C LYS A 768 -14.75 4.89 23.32
N THR A 769 -13.85 5.27 22.42
CA THR A 769 -12.47 4.78 22.38
C THR A 769 -11.51 5.93 22.65
N ILE A 770 -10.37 5.59 23.24
CA ILE A 770 -9.24 6.50 23.30
C ILE A 770 -8.47 6.37 22.00
N PHE A 771 -8.14 7.51 21.38
CA PHE A 771 -7.25 7.61 20.25
C PHE A 771 -6.02 8.43 20.66
N LEU A 772 -4.84 7.84 20.52
CA LEU A 772 -3.58 8.52 20.81
C LEU A 772 -3.07 9.18 19.54
N ILE A 773 -3.13 10.52 19.52
CA ILE A 773 -2.53 11.35 18.49
C ILE A 773 -1.09 11.63 18.91
N ASP A 774 -0.13 11.01 18.23
CA ASP A 774 1.27 11.41 18.35
C ASP A 774 1.38 12.88 17.91
N ASN A 775 2.00 13.73 18.72
CA ASN A 775 2.24 15.15 18.44
C ASN A 775 3.57 15.41 17.71
N GLY A 776 4.39 14.37 17.55
CA GLY A 776 5.65 14.40 16.79
C GLY A 776 6.80 14.89 17.64
N ASP A 777 6.52 15.47 18.80
CA ASP A 777 7.47 15.82 19.84
C ASP A 777 7.71 14.70 20.87
N GLY A 778 7.13 13.51 20.62
CA GLY A 778 7.15 12.37 21.54
C GLY A 778 6.07 12.43 22.63
N THR A 779 5.23 13.47 22.65
CA THR A 779 4.03 13.51 23.46
C THR A 779 2.83 12.99 22.66
N ASN A 780 1.83 12.47 23.37
CA ASN A 780 0.57 12.06 22.77
C ASN A 780 -0.56 12.95 23.28
N THR A 781 -1.45 13.36 22.38
CA THR A 781 -2.75 13.90 22.76
C THR A 781 -3.78 12.79 22.77
N VAL A 782 -4.50 12.69 23.87
CA VAL A 782 -5.56 11.71 24.08
C VAL A 782 -6.85 12.31 23.55
N ALA A 783 -7.35 11.77 22.44
CA ALA A 783 -8.66 12.12 21.90
C ALA A 783 -9.68 11.04 22.32
N THR A 784 -10.75 11.44 23.00
CA THR A 784 -11.88 10.53 23.27
C THR A 784 -12.86 10.66 22.13
N VAL A 785 -12.96 9.62 21.31
CA VAL A 785 -13.75 9.62 20.08
C VAL A 785 -14.73 8.45 20.04
N PRO A 786 -15.73 8.47 19.15
CA PRO A 786 -16.60 7.32 18.93
C PRO A 786 -15.78 6.08 18.54
N GLY A 787 -16.16 4.91 19.07
CA GLY A 787 -15.55 3.63 18.68
C GLY A 787 -15.70 3.35 17.18
N SER A 788 -16.84 3.80 16.61
CA SER A 788 -17.16 3.76 15.19
C SER A 788 -17.87 5.04 14.76
N GLY A 789 -17.87 5.35 13.45
CA GLY A 789 -18.63 6.49 12.91
C GLY A 789 -17.89 7.30 11.86
N ILE A 790 -18.54 8.36 11.37
CA ILE A 790 -17.91 9.40 10.55
C ILE A 790 -17.85 10.68 11.37
N PHE A 791 -16.65 11.20 11.66
CA PHE A 791 -16.52 12.38 12.52
C PHE A 791 -15.31 13.26 12.23
N THR A 792 -15.40 14.53 12.57
CA THR A 792 -14.24 15.42 12.71
C THR A 792 -13.99 15.71 14.18
N TRP A 793 -12.74 15.83 14.59
CA TRP A 793 -12.35 16.16 15.97
C TRP A 793 -11.27 17.24 15.98
N GLU A 794 -11.36 18.14 16.95
CA GLU A 794 -10.38 19.19 17.18
C GLU A 794 -9.97 19.19 18.66
N ARG A 795 -8.68 19.34 18.92
CA ARG A 795 -8.10 19.20 20.26
C ARG A 795 -8.49 20.27 21.25
N ASP A 796 -8.58 21.51 20.77
CA ASP A 796 -8.89 22.65 21.62
C ASP A 796 -10.40 22.93 21.66
N ASP A 797 -11.20 22.17 20.90
CA ASP A 797 -12.65 22.27 20.94
C ASP A 797 -13.18 21.46 22.15
N PRO A 798 -14.26 21.92 22.82
CA PRO A 798 -14.91 21.13 23.86
C PRO A 798 -15.37 19.75 23.35
N ASP A 799 -15.46 18.75 24.24
CA ASP A 799 -16.00 17.43 23.88
C ASP A 799 -17.37 17.59 23.21
N PHE A 800 -17.53 17.01 22.02
CA PHE A 800 -18.76 17.02 21.23
C PHE A 800 -20.01 16.66 22.02
N THR A 801 -19.88 15.78 23.01
CA THR A 801 -21.02 15.36 23.86
C THR A 801 -21.48 16.46 24.82
N THR A 802 -20.69 17.52 25.00
CA THR A 802 -20.97 18.65 25.88
C THR A 802 -21.23 19.95 25.13
N LEU A 803 -20.97 20.01 23.82
CA LEU A 803 -21.20 21.20 23.01
C LEU A 803 -22.70 21.55 22.97
N PRO A 804 -23.10 22.75 23.43
CA PRO A 804 -24.50 23.14 23.46
C PRO A 804 -24.93 23.65 22.09
N PHE A 805 -24.97 22.76 21.09
CA PHE A 805 -25.37 23.11 19.73
C PHE A 805 -26.70 23.88 19.75
N PRO A 806 -26.79 25.04 19.07
CA PRO A 806 -28.01 25.81 19.01
C PRO A 806 -29.16 24.94 18.51
N LYS A 807 -30.29 24.99 19.23
CA LYS A 807 -31.51 24.31 18.79
C LYS A 807 -32.19 25.14 17.72
N PHE A 808 -32.63 24.49 16.65
CA PHE A 808 -33.42 25.14 15.61
C PHE A 808 -34.75 25.64 16.16
N ASN A 809 -35.49 24.75 16.85
CA ASN A 809 -36.79 25.07 17.42
C ASN A 809 -36.68 26.12 18.52
N THR A 810 -37.55 27.12 18.40
CA THR A 810 -37.87 28.02 19.50
C THR A 810 -39.00 27.41 20.33
N PRO A 811 -39.17 27.82 21.61
CA PRO A 811 -40.32 27.41 22.42
C PRO A 811 -41.67 27.68 21.74
N GLN A 812 -41.74 28.70 20.88
CA GLN A 812 -42.93 29.03 20.09
C GLN A 812 -43.21 27.98 19.00
N MET A 813 -42.18 27.51 18.30
CA MET A 813 -42.29 26.44 17.30
C MET A 813 -42.68 25.12 17.97
N ASP A 814 -42.09 24.79 19.13
CA ASP A 814 -42.46 23.59 19.89
C ASP A 814 -43.93 23.63 20.34
N ALA A 815 -44.40 24.80 20.82
CA ALA A 815 -45.80 24.99 21.20
C ALA A 815 -46.76 24.90 19.99
N LEU A 816 -46.34 25.39 18.82
CA LEU A 816 -47.12 25.29 17.58
C LEU A 816 -47.18 23.84 17.08
N PHE A 817 -46.05 23.13 17.11
CA PHE A 817 -45.97 21.72 16.78
C PHE A 817 -46.87 20.87 17.69
N GLY A 818 -46.83 21.10 19.00
CA GLY A 818 -47.74 20.43 19.95
C GLY A 818 -49.22 20.68 19.65
N ARG A 819 -49.59 21.87 19.18
CA ARG A 819 -50.96 22.18 18.73
C ARG A 819 -51.32 21.49 17.43
N ILE A 820 -50.43 21.43 16.45
CA ILE A 820 -50.62 20.70 15.19
C ILE A 820 -50.86 19.23 15.48
N ALA A 821 -49.98 18.61 16.27
CA ALA A 821 -50.08 17.20 16.67
C ALA A 821 -51.41 16.93 17.38
N LYS A 822 -51.79 17.78 18.34
CA LYS A 822 -53.08 17.67 19.03
C LYS A 822 -54.27 17.79 18.09
N ARG A 823 -54.27 18.73 17.13
CA ARG A 823 -55.38 18.88 16.17
C ARG A 823 -55.49 17.68 15.23
N ARG A 824 -54.37 17.22 14.66
CA ARG A 824 -54.33 16.03 13.79
C ARG A 824 -54.80 14.78 14.53
N PHE A 825 -54.34 14.58 15.76
CA PHE A 825 -54.78 13.47 16.62
C PHE A 825 -56.29 13.48 16.86
N LEU A 826 -56.88 14.67 17.01
CA LEU A 826 -58.32 14.86 17.19
C LEU A 826 -59.11 14.87 15.86
N GLY A 827 -58.49 14.57 14.72
CA GLY A 827 -59.14 14.59 13.40
C GLY A 827 -59.58 15.99 12.94
N ARG A 828 -58.99 17.06 13.49
CA ARG A 828 -59.32 18.45 13.15
C ARG A 828 -58.34 19.01 12.12
N ASP A 829 -58.84 19.92 11.29
CA ASP A 829 -57.99 20.65 10.35
C ASP A 829 -56.90 21.47 11.08
N ALA A 830 -55.67 21.27 10.63
CA ALA A 830 -54.47 21.90 11.15
C ALA A 830 -53.77 22.77 10.10
N SER A 831 -54.36 22.95 8.91
CA SER A 831 -53.71 23.60 7.76
C SER A 831 -53.19 25.01 8.08
N GLU A 832 -53.98 25.83 8.79
CA GLU A 832 -53.53 27.17 9.23
C GLU A 832 -52.35 27.12 10.20
N LEU A 833 -52.33 26.17 11.12
CA LEU A 833 -51.21 26.00 12.06
C LEU A 833 -49.96 25.49 11.36
N VAL A 834 -50.12 24.66 10.32
CA VAL A 834 -49.03 24.17 9.47
C VAL A 834 -48.45 25.32 8.66
N ALA A 835 -49.29 26.13 8.00
CA ALA A 835 -48.83 27.30 7.24
C ALA A 835 -48.08 28.32 8.12
N GLU A 836 -48.55 28.56 9.34
CA GLU A 836 -47.84 29.40 10.30
C GLU A 836 -46.52 28.76 10.77
N PHE A 837 -46.48 27.44 10.93
CA PHE A 837 -45.26 26.71 11.27
C PHE A 837 -44.24 26.79 10.15
N ASP A 838 -44.66 26.65 8.90
CA ASP A 838 -43.81 26.75 7.71
C ASP A 838 -43.25 28.18 7.58
N ARG A 839 -44.07 29.21 7.80
CA ARG A 839 -43.64 30.62 7.83
C ARG A 839 -42.60 30.88 8.92
N LEU A 840 -42.85 30.40 10.14
CA LEU A 840 -41.89 30.53 11.26
C LEU A 840 -40.60 29.77 10.97
N THR A 841 -40.70 28.60 10.33
CA THR A 841 -39.55 27.79 9.92
C THR A 841 -38.68 28.57 8.94
N GLU A 842 -39.26 29.20 7.91
CA GLU A 842 -38.50 29.95 6.91
C GLU A 842 -37.80 31.18 7.49
N LEU A 843 -38.51 31.95 8.33
CA LEU A 843 -37.90 33.05 9.08
C LEU A 843 -36.78 32.56 10.02
N ARG A 844 -37.00 31.41 10.65
CA ARG A 844 -36.04 30.82 11.58
C ARG A 844 -34.79 30.31 10.87
N LYS A 845 -34.84 29.84 9.62
CA LYS A 845 -33.66 29.39 8.88
C LYS A 845 -32.58 30.46 8.78
N VAL A 846 -32.95 31.66 8.31
CA VAL A 846 -32.00 32.78 8.14
C VAL A 846 -31.38 33.18 9.49
N GLU A 847 -32.21 33.29 10.52
CA GLU A 847 -31.76 33.66 11.86
C GLU A 847 -30.93 32.54 12.52
N PHE A 848 -31.31 31.28 12.31
CA PHE A 848 -30.56 30.13 12.80
C PHE A 848 -29.19 30.05 12.15
N ASP A 849 -29.09 30.30 10.84
CA ASP A 849 -27.81 30.33 10.14
C ASP A 849 -26.88 31.38 10.74
N ARG A 850 -27.39 32.57 11.01
CA ARG A 850 -26.66 33.62 11.73
C ARG A 850 -26.22 33.14 13.12
N ILE A 851 -27.14 32.60 13.93
CA ILE A 851 -26.86 32.10 15.29
C ILE A 851 -25.83 30.97 15.26
N PHE A 852 -25.90 30.07 14.27
CA PHE A 852 -24.99 28.96 14.14
C PHE A 852 -23.60 29.43 13.76
N GLU A 853 -23.47 30.33 12.78
CA GLU A 853 -22.18 30.92 12.44
C GLU A 853 -21.60 31.70 13.62
N GLU A 854 -22.42 32.47 14.34
CA GLU A 854 -22.00 33.12 15.60
C GLU A 854 -21.56 32.11 16.65
N PHE A 855 -22.25 30.98 16.80
CA PHE A 855 -21.86 29.90 17.70
C PHE A 855 -20.53 29.27 17.32
N ILE A 856 -20.28 29.04 16.03
CA ILE A 856 -18.98 28.53 15.53
C ILE A 856 -17.86 29.56 15.76
N GLN A 857 -18.15 30.84 15.55
CA GLN A 857 -17.19 31.93 15.74
C GLN A 857 -17.00 32.32 17.21
N ALA A 858 -17.91 31.93 18.10
CA ALA A 858 -17.86 32.28 19.51
C ALA A 858 -16.74 31.50 20.23
N PRO A 859 -15.95 32.17 21.09
CA PRO A 859 -15.00 31.50 21.96
C PRO A 859 -15.74 30.78 23.11
N PHE A 860 -15.51 29.48 23.27
CA PHE A 860 -16.06 28.64 24.35
C PHE A 860 -15.29 28.77 25.69
N GLY A 861 -15.08 30.00 26.15
CA GLY A 861 -14.40 30.32 27.41
C GLY A 861 -13.30 31.39 27.29
N PRO A 862 -12.82 31.96 28.40
CA PRO A 862 -11.80 33.01 28.39
C PRO A 862 -10.50 32.51 27.71
N GLY A 863 -10.11 33.16 26.61
CA GLY A 863 -8.90 32.81 25.85
C GLY A 863 -9.04 31.65 24.86
N SER A 864 -10.25 31.11 24.67
CA SER A 864 -10.52 30.08 23.66
C SER A 864 -10.70 30.69 22.26
N ARG A 865 -10.51 29.86 21.22
CA ARG A 865 -10.65 30.22 19.81
C ARG A 865 -12.00 29.77 19.24
N PRO A 866 -12.42 30.28 18.07
CA PRO A 866 -13.54 29.72 17.31
C PRO A 866 -13.41 28.20 17.10
N LEU A 867 -14.53 27.49 17.06
CA LEU A 867 -14.56 26.05 16.80
C LEU A 867 -13.93 25.74 15.43
N GLN A 868 -13.05 24.75 15.36
CA GLN A 868 -12.35 24.37 14.13
C GLN A 868 -12.72 22.96 13.63
N LEU A 869 -13.88 22.48 14.04
CA LEU A 869 -14.53 21.31 13.46
C LEU A 869 -14.59 21.40 11.92
N GLY A 870 -14.33 20.27 11.27
CA GLY A 870 -14.39 20.16 9.81
C GLY A 870 -15.80 19.95 9.27
N ASP A 871 -15.97 20.20 7.99
CA ASP A 871 -17.23 19.94 7.28
C ASP A 871 -17.27 18.49 6.77
N ILE A 872 -18.46 17.89 6.75
CA ILE A 872 -18.73 16.53 6.28
C ILE A 872 -19.73 16.60 5.13
N SER A 873 -19.41 15.98 4.00
CA SER A 873 -20.33 15.82 2.87
C SER A 873 -20.43 14.35 2.48
N LEU A 874 -21.63 13.77 2.58
CA LEU A 874 -21.94 12.40 2.19
C LEU A 874 -22.95 12.45 1.05
N ILE A 875 -22.57 11.89 -0.10
CA ILE A 875 -23.39 11.87 -1.31
C ILE A 875 -23.52 10.41 -1.77
N ALA A 876 -24.70 9.82 -1.67
CA ALA A 876 -24.98 8.44 -2.06
C ALA A 876 -26.05 8.41 -3.15
N ALA A 877 -25.80 7.64 -4.21
CA ALA A 877 -26.81 7.43 -5.25
C ALA A 877 -28.02 6.64 -4.74
N ARG A 878 -27.85 5.81 -3.71
CA ARG A 878 -28.94 5.07 -3.06
C ARG A 878 -29.20 5.62 -1.67
N ASN A 879 -28.87 4.85 -0.63
CA ASN A 879 -29.20 5.20 0.74
C ASN A 879 -28.02 5.85 1.48
N ILE A 880 -28.33 6.66 2.49
CA ILE A 880 -27.41 6.97 3.58
C ILE A 880 -28.00 6.32 4.84
N ASP A 881 -27.31 5.31 5.35
CA ASP A 881 -27.67 4.64 6.59
C ASP A 881 -26.86 5.25 7.74
N VAL A 882 -27.55 5.68 8.80
CA VAL A 882 -26.96 6.28 10.00
C VAL A 882 -27.28 5.44 11.24
N PRO A 883 -26.52 4.37 11.50
CA PRO A 883 -26.67 3.56 12.71
C PRO A 883 -26.07 4.24 13.95
N GLU A 884 -26.20 3.59 15.11
CA GLU A 884 -25.94 4.15 16.45
C GLU A 884 -24.66 4.99 16.59
N ALA A 885 -23.58 4.62 15.91
CA ALA A 885 -22.31 5.34 15.84
C ALA A 885 -22.47 6.84 15.48
N GLY A 886 -23.36 7.14 14.52
CA GLY A 886 -23.72 8.49 14.11
C GLY A 886 -22.68 9.24 13.25
N ILE A 887 -22.96 10.53 13.03
CA ILE A 887 -22.13 11.45 12.23
C ILE A 887 -21.88 12.72 13.06
N ARG A 888 -20.65 13.25 13.08
CA ARG A 888 -20.31 14.43 13.90
C ARG A 888 -19.38 15.39 13.17
N GLY A 889 -19.83 16.62 12.91
CA GLY A 889 -19.05 17.62 12.18
C GLY A 889 -19.60 19.02 12.37
N ARG A 890 -18.97 20.01 11.74
CA ARG A 890 -19.42 21.41 11.77
C ARG A 890 -20.67 21.60 10.93
N ARG A 891 -20.51 21.48 9.61
CA ARG A 891 -21.58 21.43 8.62
C ARG A 891 -21.63 20.03 8.04
N ILE A 892 -22.81 19.44 8.03
CA ILE A 892 -23.02 18.07 7.56
C ILE A 892 -23.99 18.14 6.37
N ASN A 893 -23.53 17.80 5.17
CA ASN A 893 -24.37 17.69 3.99
C ASN A 893 -24.64 16.22 3.68
N LEU A 894 -25.90 15.81 3.59
CA LEU A 894 -26.33 14.44 3.33
C LEU A 894 -27.21 14.38 2.09
N GLU A 895 -26.72 13.87 0.98
CA GLU A 895 -27.48 13.71 -0.26
C GLU A 895 -27.67 12.22 -0.53
N ALA A 896 -28.88 11.70 -0.30
CA ALA A 896 -29.25 10.32 -0.59
C ALA A 896 -30.21 10.28 -1.79
N GLY A 897 -29.91 9.52 -2.85
CA GLY A 897 -30.82 9.39 -3.98
C GLY A 897 -32.15 8.74 -3.61
N ASP A 898 -32.11 7.71 -2.76
CA ASP A 898 -33.28 6.92 -2.36
C ASP A 898 -33.75 7.28 -0.94
N ALA A 899 -33.01 6.88 0.09
CA ALA A 899 -33.44 7.04 1.48
C ALA A 899 -32.33 7.49 2.44
N LEU A 900 -32.68 8.33 3.40
CA LEU A 900 -31.89 8.61 4.59
C LEU A 900 -32.46 7.80 5.77
N ASN A 901 -31.76 6.74 6.19
CA ASN A 901 -32.22 5.82 7.23
C ASN A 901 -31.55 6.13 8.58
N LEU A 902 -32.33 6.65 9.53
CA LEU A 902 -31.88 7.01 10.87
C LEU A 902 -32.04 5.83 11.83
N LEU A 903 -31.04 4.94 11.83
CA LEU A 903 -31.05 3.64 12.52
C LEU A 903 -30.55 3.74 13.98
N GLY A 904 -30.90 4.82 14.69
CA GLY A 904 -30.53 5.06 16.08
C GLY A 904 -29.29 5.94 16.29
N GLY A 905 -28.58 6.28 15.21
CA GLY A 905 -27.42 7.18 15.25
C GLY A 905 -27.74 8.63 15.58
N SER A 906 -26.79 9.33 16.20
CA SER A 906 -26.88 10.77 16.39
C SER A 906 -26.14 11.50 15.27
N ILE A 907 -26.76 12.50 14.65
CA ILE A 907 -26.14 13.42 13.70
C ILE A 907 -25.94 14.75 14.42
N ILE A 908 -24.69 15.11 14.70
CA ILE A 908 -24.34 16.26 15.55
C ILE A 908 -23.63 17.32 14.71
N GLY A 909 -24.30 18.45 14.47
CA GLY A 909 -23.82 19.56 13.65
C GLY A 909 -24.96 20.32 12.95
N LYS A 910 -24.64 21.35 12.16
CA LYS A 910 -25.61 21.97 11.25
C LYS A 910 -25.77 21.06 10.04
N THR A 911 -26.93 20.41 9.95
CA THR A 911 -27.17 19.39 8.94
C THR A 911 -28.06 19.92 7.81
N THR A 912 -27.61 19.77 6.58
CA THR A 912 -28.43 19.84 5.39
C THR A 912 -28.62 18.44 4.82
N PHE A 913 -29.84 18.09 4.40
CA PHE A 913 -30.05 16.79 3.74
C PHE A 913 -31.02 16.85 2.57
N SER A 914 -30.86 15.95 1.61
CA SER A 914 -31.80 15.74 0.51
C SER A 914 -31.98 14.24 0.31
N ALA A 915 -33.22 13.76 0.34
CA ALA A 915 -33.54 12.35 0.14
C ALA A 915 -34.92 12.16 -0.51
N SER A 916 -35.16 11.04 -1.20
CA SER A 916 -36.53 10.72 -1.64
C SER A 916 -37.42 10.29 -0.47
N SER A 917 -36.82 9.66 0.56
CA SER A 917 -37.50 9.30 1.80
C SER A 917 -36.58 9.42 3.01
N VAL A 918 -37.15 9.63 4.19
CA VAL A 918 -36.43 9.60 5.47
C VAL A 918 -37.14 8.60 6.39
N SER A 919 -36.39 7.67 6.96
CA SER A 919 -36.90 6.69 7.91
C SER A 919 -36.21 6.82 9.27
N GLY A 920 -36.90 6.42 10.35
CA GLY A 920 -36.36 6.50 11.71
C GLY A 920 -36.76 7.78 12.47
N SER A 921 -36.10 8.01 13.61
CA SER A 921 -36.42 9.14 14.49
C SER A 921 -35.67 10.40 14.07
N LEU A 922 -36.39 11.48 13.78
CA LEU A 922 -35.80 12.81 13.57
C LEU A 922 -35.12 13.37 14.84
N GLY A 923 -35.35 12.75 16.02
CA GLY A 923 -34.57 13.02 17.22
C GLY A 923 -33.09 12.62 17.12
N ALA A 924 -32.69 11.95 16.04
CA ALA A 924 -31.30 11.69 15.70
C ALA A 924 -30.48 12.97 15.50
N PHE A 925 -31.09 14.07 15.04
CA PHE A 925 -30.40 15.32 14.80
C PHE A 925 -30.19 16.10 16.10
N ALA A 926 -28.95 16.21 16.54
CA ALA A 926 -28.51 17.08 17.63
C ALA A 926 -27.91 18.36 17.02
N GLY A 927 -28.78 19.32 16.73
CA GLY A 927 -28.46 20.57 16.03
C GLY A 927 -29.66 21.06 15.23
N ALA A 928 -29.43 21.95 14.26
CA ALA A 928 -30.42 22.16 13.21
C ALA A 928 -30.25 21.15 12.09
N ALA A 929 -31.38 20.63 11.63
CA ALA A 929 -31.45 19.89 10.39
C ALA A 929 -32.49 20.54 9.48
N ALA A 930 -32.05 20.93 8.29
CA ALA A 930 -32.92 21.38 7.21
C ALA A 930 -32.72 20.46 6.02
N GLY A 931 -33.78 20.03 5.36
CA GLY A 931 -33.63 19.18 4.20
C GLY A 931 -34.82 19.15 3.29
N SER A 932 -34.71 18.39 2.20
CA SER A 932 -35.81 18.09 1.30
C SER A 932 -36.10 16.59 1.31
N VAL A 933 -37.37 16.21 1.39
CA VAL A 933 -37.85 14.83 1.30
C VAL A 933 -38.86 14.73 0.18
N GLY A 934 -38.52 14.05 -0.92
CA GLY A 934 -39.39 13.96 -2.10
C GLY A 934 -39.76 15.33 -2.69
N GLY A 935 -38.85 16.31 -2.59
CA GLY A 935 -39.07 17.69 -3.05
C GLY A 935 -39.80 18.61 -2.04
N ALA A 936 -40.33 18.07 -0.95
CA ALA A 936 -40.91 18.87 0.14
C ALA A 936 -39.83 19.29 1.13
N SER A 937 -39.78 20.57 1.50
CA SER A 937 -38.86 21.05 2.55
C SER A 937 -39.29 20.50 3.92
N VAL A 938 -38.38 19.86 4.63
CA VAL A 938 -38.56 19.36 6.00
C VAL A 938 -37.52 20.00 6.89
N SER A 939 -37.97 20.63 7.98
CA SER A 939 -37.09 21.06 9.08
C SER A 939 -37.27 20.10 10.24
N ALA A 940 -36.19 19.43 10.63
CA ALA A 940 -36.15 18.60 11.82
C ALA A 940 -35.38 19.36 12.90
N ALA A 941 -36.04 19.53 14.05
CA ALA A 941 -35.42 20.18 15.19
C ALA A 941 -35.47 19.21 16.36
N GLY A 942 -34.31 18.97 16.97
CA GLY A 942 -34.14 18.07 18.11
C GLY A 942 -34.87 18.57 19.37
N GLY A 943 -36.19 18.42 19.40
CA GLY A 943 -36.99 18.43 20.61
C GLY A 943 -37.10 17.01 21.16
N ALA A 944 -36.79 16.81 22.43
CA ALA A 944 -36.74 15.50 23.10
C ALA A 944 -38.10 14.76 23.24
N GLY A 945 -39.11 15.11 22.43
CA GLY A 945 -40.40 14.43 22.37
C GLY A 945 -40.39 13.37 21.26
N GLY A 946 -40.29 12.10 21.64
CA GLY A 946 -40.25 10.94 20.74
C GLY A 946 -41.56 10.70 19.95
N SER A 947 -41.84 11.55 18.96
CA SER A 947 -42.87 11.28 17.96
C SER A 947 -42.20 10.75 16.70
N SER A 948 -42.27 9.44 16.49
CA SER A 948 -41.94 8.84 15.20
C SER A 948 -42.86 9.42 14.14
N VAL A 949 -42.32 9.98 13.06
CA VAL A 949 -43.12 10.46 11.93
C VAL A 949 -43.53 9.25 11.06
N GLY A 950 -44.31 8.35 11.66
CA GLY A 950 -45.00 7.29 10.93
C GLY A 950 -46.12 7.92 10.11
N GLY A 951 -45.82 8.36 8.90
CA GLY A 951 -46.85 8.93 8.01
C GLY A 951 -46.37 9.71 6.78
N LEU A 952 -45.06 9.94 6.60
CA LEU A 952 -44.56 10.68 5.42
C LEU A 952 -44.19 9.78 4.22
N SER A 953 -44.33 8.46 4.29
CA SER A 953 -44.04 7.54 3.17
C SER A 953 -45.13 7.48 2.09
N GLY A 954 -45.89 8.54 1.88
CA GLY A 954 -47.06 8.54 1.00
C GLY A 954 -47.64 9.92 0.73
N ALA A 955 -46.82 10.84 0.22
CA ALA A 955 -47.33 12.08 -0.38
C ALA A 955 -47.65 11.84 -1.86
N THR A 956 -48.74 11.12 -2.15
CA THR A 956 -49.42 11.27 -3.44
C THR A 956 -50.38 12.45 -3.35
N SER A 957 -50.34 13.27 -4.39
CA SER A 957 -51.13 14.48 -4.63
C SER A 957 -52.62 14.36 -4.30
N THR A 958 -53.16 15.49 -3.86
CA THR A 958 -54.58 15.77 -3.60
C THR A 958 -55.52 15.39 -4.76
N VAL A 959 -56.51 14.52 -4.51
CA VAL A 959 -57.82 14.55 -5.17
C VAL A 959 -58.91 14.35 -4.11
N SER A 960 -59.86 15.29 -4.09
CA SER A 960 -60.91 15.48 -3.09
C SER A 960 -62.10 14.50 -3.23
N ALA A 961 -62.53 13.92 -2.09
CA ALA A 961 -63.86 13.41 -1.66
C ALA A 961 -64.82 12.72 -2.68
N THR A 962 -65.50 11.61 -2.37
CA THR A 962 -66.59 11.53 -1.35
C THR A 962 -67.06 10.08 -1.05
N ALA A 963 -67.26 9.80 0.26
CA ALA A 963 -68.15 8.85 0.96
C ALA A 963 -68.20 7.32 0.66
N SER A 964 -67.89 6.50 1.67
CA SER A 964 -68.92 5.92 2.58
C SER A 964 -68.29 5.13 3.74
N SER A 965 -68.93 5.25 4.90
CA SER A 965 -68.60 4.75 6.24
C SER A 965 -68.92 3.26 6.45
N THR A 966 -68.14 2.50 7.24
CA THR A 966 -68.50 2.03 8.62
C THR A 966 -67.48 1.07 9.27
N SER A 967 -67.13 1.39 10.52
CA SER A 967 -66.87 0.55 11.70
C SER A 967 -66.04 -0.75 11.65
N SER A 968 -64.90 -0.76 12.36
CA SER A 968 -64.65 -1.67 13.49
C SER A 968 -63.40 -1.26 14.28
N THR A 969 -63.59 -0.59 15.42
CA THR A 969 -62.53 -0.31 16.40
C THR A 969 -62.90 -0.96 17.73
N SER A 970 -62.31 -2.12 18.02
CA SER A 970 -61.95 -2.53 19.38
C SER A 970 -60.94 -3.68 19.34
N SER A 971 -59.96 -3.59 20.24
CA SER A 971 -59.10 -4.66 20.81
C SER A 971 -58.05 -5.36 19.93
N THR A 972 -56.78 -4.97 20.12
CA THR A 972 -55.69 -5.94 20.40
C THR A 972 -54.52 -5.26 21.12
N ALA A 973 -54.71 -5.04 22.43
CA ALA A 973 -53.62 -5.13 23.39
C ALA A 973 -53.75 -6.51 24.03
N SER A 974 -53.04 -7.50 23.48
CA SER A 974 -52.72 -8.84 24.05
C SER A 974 -52.34 -9.77 22.90
N LYS A 975 -51.04 -9.94 22.66
CA LYS A 975 -50.33 -11.12 22.09
C LYS A 975 -48.97 -10.68 21.55
N ALA A 976 -48.04 -10.46 22.47
CA ALA A 976 -46.61 -10.33 22.20
C ALA A 976 -45.85 -11.32 23.08
N VAL A 977 -46.26 -12.60 23.05
CA VAL A 977 -45.52 -13.79 23.49
C VAL A 977 -46.10 -14.94 22.65
N GLU A 978 -45.25 -15.80 22.08
CA GLU A 978 -45.53 -16.91 21.14
C GLU A 978 -45.48 -16.58 19.65
N GLN A 979 -44.27 -16.39 19.11
CA GLN A 979 -43.85 -16.91 17.80
C GLN A 979 -42.33 -16.74 17.59
N VAL A 980 -41.53 -17.44 18.39
CA VAL A 980 -40.13 -17.79 18.05
C VAL A 980 -39.89 -19.24 18.51
N GLN A 981 -40.48 -20.19 17.80
CA GLN A 981 -39.99 -21.57 17.73
C GLN A 981 -40.69 -22.30 16.56
N GLN A 982 -39.89 -23.03 15.79
CA GLN A 982 -40.23 -23.90 14.65
C GLN A 982 -40.52 -23.24 13.29
N THR A 983 -39.45 -22.99 12.53
CA THR A 983 -39.26 -23.79 11.29
C THR A 983 -37.77 -24.05 11.07
N THR A 984 -37.40 -25.33 11.15
CA THR A 984 -36.14 -25.94 10.71
C THR A 984 -36.55 -27.12 9.81
N ALA A 985 -35.73 -27.43 8.80
CA ALA A 985 -35.88 -28.42 7.70
C ALA A 985 -36.39 -27.77 6.40
N GLU A 986 -35.74 -27.78 5.22
CA GLU A 986 -34.62 -28.51 4.60
C GLU A 986 -33.97 -27.54 3.58
N SER A 987 -32.65 -27.45 3.40
CA SER A 987 -31.91 -28.40 2.56
C SER A 987 -30.40 -28.33 2.81
N THR A 988 -29.87 -29.53 2.94
CA THR A 988 -28.48 -29.96 3.05
C THR A 988 -27.64 -29.65 1.81
N GLY A 989 -26.38 -29.28 2.02
CA GLY A 989 -25.36 -29.15 0.98
C GLY A 989 -23.94 -28.93 1.52
N SER A 990 -23.42 -29.95 2.22
CA SER A 990 -22.01 -30.35 2.38
C SER A 990 -20.94 -29.36 2.88
N SER A 991 -20.38 -29.75 4.03
CA SER A 991 -19.21 -29.22 4.72
C SER A 991 -17.87 -29.73 4.17
N ALA A 992 -16.80 -28.97 4.42
CA ALA A 992 -15.45 -29.46 4.78
C ALA A 992 -14.76 -28.35 5.60
N SER A 993 -14.98 -28.29 6.92
CA SER A 993 -14.10 -28.81 7.99
C SER A 993 -12.75 -28.10 8.14
N ASN A 994 -12.69 -27.11 9.04
CA ASN A 994 -11.46 -26.57 9.62
C ASN A 994 -11.55 -26.77 11.15
N PRO A 995 -10.73 -27.63 11.79
CA PRO A 995 -10.80 -27.85 13.23
C PRO A 995 -10.03 -26.78 14.01
N GLY A 996 -10.49 -26.54 15.23
CA GLY A 996 -10.21 -25.34 16.02
C GLY A 996 -8.82 -25.23 16.65
N LYS A 997 -8.40 -23.98 16.85
CA LYS A 997 -7.27 -23.59 17.70
C LYS A 997 -7.69 -23.60 19.17
N GLN A 998 -7.17 -24.58 19.93
CA GLN A 998 -7.06 -24.50 21.38
C GLN A 998 -5.88 -23.58 21.75
N VAL A 999 -6.15 -22.59 22.60
CA VAL A 999 -5.17 -21.64 23.14
C VAL A 999 -4.47 -22.31 24.33
N ALA A 1000 -3.16 -22.52 24.22
CA ALA A 1000 -2.31 -22.94 25.32
C ALA A 1000 -1.65 -21.72 25.96
N SER A 1001 -2.03 -21.43 27.21
CA SER A 1001 -1.35 -20.47 28.10
C SER A 1001 0.00 -21.05 28.56
N LYS A 1002 1.06 -20.24 28.49
CA LYS A 1002 2.38 -20.57 29.05
C LYS A 1002 2.81 -19.43 29.97
N ASP A 1003 2.65 -19.63 31.27
CA ASP A 1003 3.30 -18.82 32.31
C ASP A 1003 4.52 -19.57 32.86
N GLY A 1004 5.60 -18.83 33.06
CA GLY A 1004 6.77 -19.23 33.85
C GLY A 1004 6.85 -18.39 35.13
N SER A 1005 6.96 -19.07 36.27
CA SER A 1005 7.13 -18.56 37.64
C SER A 1005 8.48 -17.84 37.86
N THR A 1006 8.70 -16.97 38.85
CA THR A 1006 8.68 -17.14 40.34
C THR A 1006 8.91 -15.73 40.97
N GLU A 1007 8.40 -15.27 42.12
CA GLU A 1007 8.33 -15.83 43.49
C GLU A 1007 7.27 -15.15 44.41
N LYS A 1008 6.73 -15.98 45.31
CA LYS A 1008 6.40 -15.79 46.75
C LYS A 1008 5.05 -15.21 47.25
N LYS A 1009 4.39 -16.14 47.97
CA LYS A 1009 3.64 -16.07 49.25
C LYS A 1009 2.10 -15.91 49.22
N THR A 1010 1.46 -17.09 49.16
CA THR A 1010 0.44 -17.61 50.11
C THR A 1010 -0.70 -16.69 50.57
N GLN A 1011 -1.93 -17.03 50.16
CA GLN A 1011 -2.96 -17.50 51.10
C GLN A 1011 -4.07 -18.32 50.39
N MET A 1012 -4.54 -19.34 51.11
CA MET A 1012 -5.40 -20.43 50.68
C MET A 1012 -6.89 -20.06 50.64
N ALA A 1013 -7.67 -20.65 49.72
CA ALA A 1013 -8.85 -21.46 50.07
C ALA A 1013 -9.56 -22.08 48.84
N ARG A 1014 -9.37 -23.40 48.71
CA ARG A 1014 -10.33 -24.46 48.36
C ARG A 1014 -11.36 -24.22 47.25
N SER A 1015 -11.11 -24.88 46.12
CA SER A 1015 -12.13 -25.44 45.25
C SER A 1015 -12.80 -26.66 45.90
N ALA A 1016 -14.10 -26.82 45.66
CA ALA A 1016 -14.79 -28.10 45.74
C ALA A 1016 -15.80 -28.20 44.59
N GLN A 1017 -15.66 -29.30 43.85
CA GLN A 1017 -16.48 -29.73 42.72
C GLN A 1017 -17.94 -29.97 43.12
N MET A 1018 -18.87 -29.92 42.16
CA MET A 1018 -19.73 -31.08 41.88
C MET A 1018 -20.52 -31.01 40.55
N LYS A 1019 -20.89 -32.22 40.12
CA LYS A 1019 -21.44 -32.68 38.84
C LYS A 1019 -22.92 -32.34 38.60
N ARG A 1020 -23.26 -32.30 37.30
CA ARG A 1020 -24.49 -32.74 36.60
C ARG A 1020 -25.85 -32.63 37.31
N GLY A 1021 -26.72 -31.87 36.64
CA GLY A 1021 -28.12 -32.22 36.39
C GLY A 1021 -29.11 -31.77 37.46
N VAL A 1022 -30.25 -31.25 37.00
CA VAL A 1022 -31.63 -31.32 37.56
C VAL A 1022 -32.37 -30.03 37.19
N VAL A 1023 -33.33 -30.14 36.27
CA VAL A 1023 -34.80 -30.03 36.48
C VAL A 1023 -35.24 -28.66 36.98
N ILE A 1024 -35.99 -27.97 36.13
CA ILE A 1024 -36.76 -26.77 36.46
C ILE A 1024 -37.86 -27.18 37.43
N GLN A 1025 -37.80 -26.67 38.65
CA GLN A 1025 -38.88 -26.72 39.61
C GLN A 1025 -39.27 -25.27 39.95
N VAL A 1026 -40.46 -24.89 39.52
CA VAL A 1026 -41.10 -23.61 39.80
C VAL A 1026 -41.57 -23.66 41.25
N ASP A 1027 -41.16 -22.68 42.06
CA ASP A 1027 -41.72 -22.49 43.39
C ASP A 1027 -42.12 -21.02 43.61
N VAL A 1028 -43.37 -20.85 44.01
CA VAL A 1028 -44.09 -19.59 44.14
C VAL A 1028 -43.93 -19.10 45.58
N LYS A 1029 -43.29 -17.94 45.80
CA LYS A 1029 -43.24 -17.31 47.12
C LYS A 1029 -44.47 -16.43 47.36
N PRO A 1030 -45.26 -16.67 48.42
CA PRO A 1030 -46.31 -15.74 48.86
C PRO A 1030 -45.74 -14.60 49.73
N GLN A 1031 -46.44 -13.46 49.68
CA GLN A 1031 -46.25 -12.26 50.48
C GLN A 1031 -46.21 -12.54 51.99
N ALA A 1032 -45.35 -11.81 52.70
CA ALA A 1032 -45.47 -11.58 54.13
C ALA A 1032 -45.30 -10.08 54.44
N GLN A 1033 -46.28 -9.55 55.16
CA GLN A 1033 -46.35 -8.23 55.81
C GLN A 1033 -46.31 -8.49 57.34
N PRO A 1034 -46.26 -7.48 58.23
CA PRO A 1034 -45.06 -6.78 58.73
C PRO A 1034 -44.83 -6.91 60.27
N GLN A 1035 -43.69 -6.34 60.72
CA GLN A 1035 -43.37 -5.78 62.07
C GLN A 1035 -43.19 -6.74 63.29
N PRO A 1036 -42.61 -6.30 64.45
CA PRO A 1036 -41.83 -5.06 64.76
C PRO A 1036 -40.56 -5.26 65.64
N GLY A 1037 -39.70 -4.23 65.68
CA GLY A 1037 -39.22 -3.58 66.92
C GLY A 1037 -38.11 -4.21 67.78
N SER A 1038 -36.89 -3.68 67.62
CA SER A 1038 -36.07 -3.11 68.71
C SER A 1038 -34.97 -2.22 68.11
#